data_AF-A0A7S3ZTE0-F1
#
_entry.id   AF-A0A7S3ZTE0-F1
#
_cell.length_a   1.000
_cell.length_b   1.000
_cell.length_c   1.000
_cell.angle_alpha   90.00
_cell.angle_beta   90.00
_cell.angle_gamma   90.00
#
_symmetry.space_group_name_H-M   'P 1'
#
loop_
_entity.id
_entity.type
_entity.pdbx_description
1 polymer ?
#
loop_
_entity_poly.entity_id
_entity_poly.type
_entity_poly.pdbx_seq_one_letter_code
_entity_poly.pdbx_strand_id
1 'polypeptide(L)'
;MLLVRGARPLAGAATRLVSRSFSTAANNKFVLTLNAGSSSIKFGVFDVAGGTPVERCSGIVEEVGSDHSRLKLVVDGEVKRDVADLHIKGHGEALASIRDALAPQLPGAIAAVGHRVVHGGAAILGPALVDDAIVDEVDACAALAPLHNPANALGIRFARDTWGDVPHVVVPDTAFHTSSMQPESYRYALPKSLYDDHGIRRYGFHGTSYAYVTKQLAAALGKPVSAVNAIVCHLGSGASMCAVEHGRSIDTTMGLTPLEGLVMGTRCGDVDAGVLSYLSERGYSTSDLDALLNKESGLKGLSGGLASDMRAITKLAEQGDSDAALARSVFVERCRKYIGAYAVKLKGRVDAIVFCGGIGEGDADARRRICADLEGLLGCEIDDTKNQFAVDGESVVDVSTQFASTKVYVVPTDEELEIASQTASVADLIQVEKPRVVEEPIVEPSKDAAPPIGSVLFVDGGGATAPAELGLMFAAMTAHEKVGFFRPVHHGFVDRKLALFREVFDLDDVPVEAMYGVTEAEANKLLAANDEETLIEKILTKYLAYRESRDFVLVSRPAIGGSAGRLQLSSGIAAAMQAPVCWVHGLYADGTGEFLPEHLNDELGDNELAELAQVASDLREHAVRLAGVVVANLPPDQTHEKVRDQLKGLGIETAALLPHDDSFEKVTVAEIADTVGADLIYGCESVFKNQRVDSMTIATLDVANLLTHLDNADSNHQLVVVDARRADVILAVALAARLKTIAGLLLTGPAVGEETHAVLADLDARKQLPLPPILKARAGSTYQIAHAVSTTTPRMLPTSHSKLDAARTLFDRYLEPRFRNALGAPPDQYEVITPKLFQHHLFTKARRDPKRIVLPEGNDRRVVVAAGELLERNLVELIILGNRDEILAVADEAGVVISEEAKTHVKIIDPEACDAELFDQLAEGFYELRKHKGVDLEKSKELVRDDPNTFGAMMMKLGLADGMVSGACHSTAATMRPALQLLKTAPGFDIVSSVFFMLLNDGVKVFGDCAINVAPSADELAQIAVASAHTAKQFGVEPRVAMLSYASGDSNQGALIDTIREATSKAKSLCSEYPIEGPIQFDAAVDADVAAIKYKGSDSEVAGHATVCVFPDLNSGNNGYKAVQQASKTIAVGPIMQGLAKPVNDLSRGCTVEDIVNTVVITALQSQE
;
A
#
# COMPACT_ATOMS: atom_id res chain seq x y z
N MET A 1 -43.72 -35.37 -4.31
CA MET A 1 -42.64 -36.36 -4.37
C MET A 1 -41.47 -35.67 -5.05
N LEU A 2 -40.45 -35.32 -4.25
CA LEU A 2 -39.06 -34.87 -4.54
C LEU A 2 -38.87 -33.65 -5.48
N LEU A 3 -38.59 -32.40 -5.05
CA LEU A 3 -37.53 -31.78 -4.19
C LEU A 3 -36.10 -31.95 -4.73
N VAL A 4 -35.14 -30.99 -4.73
CA VAL A 4 -35.06 -29.51 -4.64
C VAL A 4 -33.55 -29.14 -4.51
N ARG A 5 -33.17 -27.90 -4.91
CA ARG A 5 -31.94 -27.10 -4.58
C ARG A 5 -30.60 -27.54 -5.23
N GLY A 6 -29.73 -26.63 -5.68
CA GLY A 6 -29.65 -25.17 -5.57
C GLY A 6 -28.17 -24.77 -5.46
N ALA A 7 -27.61 -24.17 -6.51
CA ALA A 7 -26.24 -23.65 -6.54
C ALA A 7 -26.13 -22.36 -5.72
N ARG A 8 -25.09 -22.24 -4.89
CA ARG A 8 -24.69 -21.02 -4.17
C ARG A 8 -23.37 -20.49 -4.74
N PRO A 9 -23.16 -19.17 -4.79
CA PRO A 9 -21.85 -18.58 -5.05
C PRO A 9 -20.97 -18.63 -3.80
N LEU A 10 -19.65 -18.76 -4.01
CA LEU A 10 -18.60 -18.71 -2.99
C LEU A 10 -18.49 -17.28 -2.42
N ALA A 11 -18.83 -17.12 -1.15
CA ALA A 11 -18.63 -15.90 -0.38
C ALA A 11 -17.66 -16.18 0.78
N GLY A 12 -16.60 -15.38 0.85
CA GLY A 12 -15.84 -14.93 2.03
C GLY A 12 -15.49 -15.94 3.12
N ALA A 13 -14.27 -16.46 3.09
CA ALA A 13 -13.59 -16.89 4.32
C ALA A 13 -13.13 -15.64 5.08
N ALA A 14 -13.98 -15.14 5.98
CA ALA A 14 -13.59 -14.15 6.97
C ALA A 14 -12.73 -14.84 8.05
N THR A 15 -11.49 -14.39 8.18
CA THR A 15 -10.53 -14.78 9.21
C THR A 15 -11.12 -14.51 10.59
N ARG A 16 -11.61 -15.54 11.28
CA ARG A 16 -12.00 -15.44 12.69
C ARG A 16 -10.74 -15.40 13.54
N LEU A 17 -10.36 -14.19 13.98
CA LEU A 17 -9.46 -13.99 15.12
C LEU A 17 -10.12 -14.59 16.37
N VAL A 18 -9.68 -15.76 16.78
CA VAL A 18 -10.02 -16.34 18.09
C VAL A 18 -8.96 -15.87 19.08
N SER A 19 -9.28 -14.84 19.87
CA SER A 19 -8.46 -14.47 21.03
C SER A 19 -8.65 -15.52 22.13
N ARG A 20 -7.63 -16.36 22.34
CA ARG A 20 -7.45 -17.13 23.57
C ARG A 20 -6.18 -16.66 24.25
N SER A 21 -6.35 -15.98 25.38
CA SER A 21 -5.26 -15.59 26.26
C SER A 21 -4.64 -16.83 26.89
N PHE A 22 -3.34 -17.05 26.65
CA PHE A 22 -2.55 -18.04 27.38
C PHE A 22 -1.73 -17.37 28.48
N SER A 23 -1.82 -17.96 29.67
CA SER A 23 -1.31 -17.47 30.95
C SER A 23 0.22 -17.39 31.00
N THR A 24 0.71 -16.33 31.63
CA THR A 24 2.10 -15.99 31.91
C THR A 24 2.73 -16.91 32.96
N ALA A 25 3.65 -17.79 32.54
CA ALA A 25 4.71 -18.34 33.38
C ALA A 25 5.98 -18.50 32.53
N ALA A 26 7.12 -18.03 33.04
CA ALA A 26 8.42 -18.12 32.37
C ALA A 26 8.74 -19.59 31.99
N ASN A 27 8.77 -19.92 30.69
CA ASN A 27 9.08 -21.28 30.22
C ASN A 27 9.65 -21.23 28.79
N ASN A 28 10.75 -21.95 28.57
CA ASN A 28 11.44 -22.08 27.28
C ASN A 28 10.45 -22.41 26.14
N LYS A 29 10.53 -21.66 25.03
CA LYS A 29 9.70 -21.87 23.83
C LYS A 29 10.51 -22.67 22.81
N PHE A 30 10.16 -23.93 22.57
CA PHE A 30 10.84 -24.77 21.58
C PHE A 30 10.05 -24.85 20.27
N VAL A 31 10.72 -24.67 19.13
CA VAL A 31 10.14 -24.87 17.80
C VAL A 31 10.69 -26.15 17.20
N LEU A 32 9.81 -27.06 16.82
CA LEU A 32 10.15 -28.28 16.07
C LEU A 32 10.05 -27.98 14.57
N THR A 33 11.10 -28.21 13.81
CA THR A 33 11.05 -28.17 12.34
C THR A 33 11.00 -29.58 11.78
N LEU A 34 10.20 -29.77 10.73
CA LEU A 34 9.99 -31.06 10.08
C LEU A 34 10.16 -30.92 8.56
N ASN A 35 10.96 -31.81 7.99
CA ASN A 35 11.14 -31.96 6.55
C ASN A 35 10.82 -33.42 6.19
N ALA A 36 9.56 -33.66 5.83
CA ALA A 36 9.03 -34.98 5.50
C ALA A 36 9.21 -35.28 4.00
N GLY A 37 10.14 -36.19 3.69
CA GLY A 37 10.29 -36.82 2.37
C GLY A 37 9.47 -38.10 2.25
N SER A 38 9.49 -38.74 1.08
CA SER A 38 8.72 -39.97 0.82
C SER A 38 9.13 -41.16 1.69
N SER A 39 10.40 -41.25 2.10
CA SER A 39 10.95 -42.35 2.91
C SER A 39 11.80 -41.90 4.10
N SER A 40 11.76 -40.61 4.44
CA SER A 40 12.57 -40.05 5.53
C SER A 40 11.92 -38.83 6.15
N ILE A 41 12.17 -38.57 7.43
CA ILE A 41 11.79 -37.32 8.12
C ILE A 41 13.02 -36.75 8.82
N LYS A 42 13.50 -35.60 8.33
CA LYS A 42 14.49 -34.79 9.04
C LYS A 42 13.79 -33.86 10.02
N PHE A 43 14.38 -33.65 11.18
CA PHE A 43 13.82 -32.77 12.20
C PHE A 43 14.88 -32.03 12.99
N GLY A 44 14.54 -30.83 13.44
CA GLY A 44 15.34 -30.00 14.34
C GLY A 44 14.50 -29.40 15.45
N VAL A 45 15.08 -29.16 16.62
CA VAL A 45 14.42 -28.47 17.73
C VAL A 45 15.25 -27.26 18.12
N PHE A 46 14.60 -26.09 18.06
CA PHE A 46 15.24 -24.81 18.29
C PHE A 46 14.66 -24.15 19.53
N ASP A 47 15.55 -23.70 20.43
CA ASP A 47 15.18 -22.81 21.53
C ASP A 47 15.04 -21.39 20.97
N VAL A 48 13.86 -20.81 21.07
CA VAL A 48 13.58 -19.45 20.56
C VAL A 48 13.39 -18.42 21.66
N ALA A 49 13.61 -18.78 22.92
CA ALA A 49 13.40 -17.89 24.06
C ALA A 49 14.30 -16.63 24.00
N GLY A 50 15.49 -16.74 23.40
CA GLY A 50 16.45 -15.63 23.23
C GLY A 50 16.22 -14.75 22.00
N GLY A 51 15.11 -14.92 21.28
CA GLY A 51 14.79 -14.13 20.08
C GLY A 51 15.52 -14.56 18.79
N THR A 52 16.75 -15.05 18.89
CA THR A 52 17.41 -15.80 17.79
C THR A 52 17.28 -17.30 18.07
N PRO A 53 16.71 -18.10 17.15
CA PRO A 53 16.62 -19.54 17.35
C PRO A 53 18.00 -20.17 17.53
N VAL A 54 18.13 -21.09 18.48
CA VAL A 54 19.36 -21.85 18.73
C VAL A 54 19.03 -23.34 18.65
N GLU A 55 19.70 -24.08 17.78
CA GLU A 55 19.50 -25.53 17.66
C GLU A 55 19.91 -26.23 18.96
N ARG A 56 19.02 -27.08 19.49
CA ARG A 56 19.27 -27.93 20.66
C ARG A 56 19.28 -29.41 20.29
N CYS A 57 18.48 -29.78 19.32
CA CYS A 57 18.42 -31.14 18.82
C CYS A 57 18.32 -31.15 17.30
N SER A 58 18.93 -32.14 16.67
CA SER A 58 18.69 -32.50 15.27
C SER A 58 18.63 -34.00 15.12
N GLY A 59 17.94 -34.45 14.08
CA GLY A 59 17.85 -35.87 13.82
C GLY A 59 17.20 -36.20 12.50
N ILE A 60 17.21 -37.49 12.21
CA ILE A 60 16.60 -38.05 11.02
C ILE A 60 16.02 -39.43 11.33
N VAL A 61 14.87 -39.70 10.74
CA VAL A 61 14.35 -41.05 10.58
C VAL A 61 14.45 -41.42 9.10
N GLU A 62 15.15 -42.50 8.80
CA GLU A 62 15.41 -42.99 7.45
C GLU A 62 14.73 -44.34 7.22
N GLU A 63 14.53 -44.68 5.95
CA GLU A 63 13.88 -45.92 5.50
C GLU A 63 12.50 -46.16 6.14
N VAL A 64 11.70 -45.09 6.26
CA VAL A 64 10.32 -45.13 6.75
C VAL A 64 9.47 -46.03 5.85
N GLY A 65 8.71 -46.94 6.45
CA GLY A 65 7.91 -47.95 5.75
C GLY A 65 8.62 -49.29 5.52
N SER A 66 9.82 -49.48 6.11
CA SER A 66 10.60 -50.73 6.01
C SER A 66 10.85 -51.37 7.39
N ASP A 67 11.35 -52.60 7.39
CA ASP A 67 11.82 -53.30 8.58
C ASP A 67 13.23 -52.86 9.03
N HIS A 68 13.85 -51.95 8.27
CA HIS A 68 15.24 -51.50 8.44
C HIS A 68 15.32 -50.00 8.79
N SER A 69 14.22 -49.39 9.24
CA SER A 69 14.20 -47.98 9.57
C SER A 69 15.26 -47.63 10.62
N ARG A 70 15.89 -46.46 10.47
CA ARG A 70 16.90 -45.98 11.40
C ARG A 70 16.51 -44.62 11.96
N LEU A 71 16.60 -44.47 13.29
CA LEU A 71 16.42 -43.19 13.96
C LEU A 71 17.75 -42.75 14.56
N LYS A 72 18.21 -41.56 14.14
CA LYS A 72 19.36 -40.89 14.71
C LYS A 72 18.94 -39.55 15.33
N LEU A 73 19.37 -39.32 16.56
CA LEU A 73 19.14 -38.09 17.33
C LEU A 73 20.46 -37.59 17.92
N VAL A 74 20.74 -36.32 17.64
CA VAL A 74 21.85 -35.54 18.16
C VAL A 74 21.27 -34.47 19.09
N VAL A 75 21.87 -34.28 20.26
CA VAL A 75 21.46 -33.26 21.25
C VAL A 75 22.70 -32.51 21.67
N ASP A 76 22.69 -31.18 21.51
CA ASP A 76 23.81 -30.29 21.80
C ASP A 76 25.14 -30.81 21.20
N GLY A 77 25.09 -31.30 19.96
CA GLY A 77 26.23 -31.86 19.22
C GLY A 77 26.63 -33.31 19.54
N GLU A 78 26.02 -33.94 20.54
CA GLU A 78 26.31 -35.33 20.91
C GLU A 78 25.25 -36.31 20.38
N VAL A 79 25.68 -37.43 19.78
CA VAL A 79 24.77 -38.51 19.39
C VAL A 79 24.18 -39.16 20.65
N LYS A 80 22.91 -38.91 20.94
CA LYS A 80 22.20 -39.50 22.08
C LYS A 80 21.50 -40.81 21.71
N ARG A 81 21.05 -40.93 20.46
CA ARG A 81 20.35 -42.12 19.98
C ARG A 81 20.73 -42.39 18.53
N ASP A 82 21.07 -43.63 18.23
CA ASP A 82 21.31 -44.11 16.88
C ASP A 82 20.89 -45.58 16.85
N VAL A 83 19.65 -45.82 16.43
CA VAL A 83 19.02 -47.15 16.46
C VAL A 83 18.62 -47.52 15.04
N ALA A 84 19.21 -48.59 14.53
CA ALA A 84 18.89 -49.20 13.24
C ALA A 84 17.89 -50.35 13.41
N ASP A 85 17.39 -50.88 12.30
CA ASP A 85 16.48 -52.04 12.24
C ASP A 85 15.18 -51.86 13.06
N LEU A 86 14.66 -50.63 13.05
CA LEU A 86 13.34 -50.32 13.59
C LEU A 86 12.26 -50.70 12.58
N HIS A 87 11.14 -51.21 13.09
CA HIS A 87 9.95 -51.47 12.30
C HIS A 87 9.01 -50.27 12.36
N ILE A 88 9.19 -49.30 11.44
CA ILE A 88 8.36 -48.08 11.34
C ILE A 88 7.53 -48.16 10.06
N LYS A 89 6.22 -48.39 10.17
CA LYS A 89 5.34 -48.67 9.02
C LYS A 89 4.98 -47.45 8.17
N GLY A 90 5.18 -46.24 8.68
CA GLY A 90 4.83 -45.01 7.97
C GLY A 90 5.10 -43.75 8.77
N HIS A 91 4.81 -42.59 8.18
CA HIS A 91 5.13 -41.27 8.75
C HIS A 91 4.52 -41.01 10.12
N GLY A 92 3.32 -41.54 10.42
CA GLY A 92 2.72 -41.41 11.75
C GLY A 92 3.54 -42.11 12.86
N GLU A 93 3.97 -43.36 12.62
CA GLU A 93 4.84 -44.09 13.56
C GLU A 93 6.23 -43.45 13.65
N ALA A 94 6.74 -42.87 12.56
CA ALA A 94 8.00 -42.14 12.54
C ALA A 94 7.94 -40.89 13.43
N LEU A 95 6.89 -40.07 13.29
CA LEU A 95 6.70 -38.85 14.10
C LEU A 95 6.47 -39.18 15.58
N ALA A 96 5.72 -40.25 15.89
CA ALA A 96 5.59 -40.74 17.26
C ALA A 96 6.95 -41.16 17.85
N SER A 97 7.79 -41.84 17.06
CA SER A 97 9.14 -42.23 17.47
C SER A 97 10.05 -41.01 17.71
N ILE A 98 9.91 -39.96 16.89
CA ILE A 98 10.61 -38.68 17.07
C ILE A 98 10.17 -38.01 18.37
N ARG A 99 8.86 -37.88 18.61
CA ARG A 99 8.31 -37.33 19.86
C ARG A 99 8.85 -38.06 21.09
N ASP A 100 8.81 -39.38 21.08
CA ASP A 100 9.24 -40.21 22.22
C ASP A 100 10.76 -40.15 22.43
N ALA A 101 11.54 -39.95 21.37
CA ALA A 101 12.99 -39.73 21.46
C ALA A 101 13.36 -38.33 21.98
N LEU A 102 12.58 -37.30 21.63
CA LEU A 102 12.79 -35.90 22.03
C LEU A 102 12.32 -35.62 23.46
N ALA A 103 11.21 -36.21 23.89
CA ALA A 103 10.60 -35.97 25.20
C ALA A 103 11.57 -36.02 26.41
N PRO A 104 12.51 -36.97 26.53
CA PRO A 104 13.46 -37.00 27.64
C PRO A 104 14.63 -36.00 27.52
N GLN A 105 14.80 -35.35 26.36
CA GLN A 105 15.96 -34.48 26.09
C GLN A 105 15.66 -32.99 26.26
N LEU A 106 14.39 -32.59 26.18
CA LEU A 106 13.99 -31.18 26.21
C LEU A 106 13.52 -30.77 27.61
N PRO A 107 13.96 -29.61 28.15
CA PRO A 107 13.52 -29.10 29.45
C PRO A 107 12.11 -28.49 29.43
N GLY A 108 11.46 -28.42 28.26
CA GLY A 108 10.12 -27.86 28.06
C GLY A 108 9.41 -28.50 26.86
N ALA A 109 8.15 -28.13 26.65
CA ALA A 109 7.33 -28.66 25.55
C ALA A 109 7.61 -27.95 24.22
N ILE A 110 7.31 -28.63 23.12
CA ILE A 110 7.25 -28.01 21.79
C ILE A 110 6.11 -26.97 21.80
N ALA A 111 6.42 -25.75 21.41
CA ALA A 111 5.50 -24.60 21.38
C ALA A 111 4.95 -24.31 19.98
N ALA A 112 5.64 -24.71 18.91
CA ALA A 112 5.15 -24.67 17.53
C ALA A 112 5.86 -25.71 16.67
N VAL A 113 5.25 -26.06 15.52
CA VAL A 113 5.82 -27.00 14.54
C VAL A 113 5.90 -26.35 13.16
N GLY A 114 7.11 -26.19 12.63
CA GLY A 114 7.37 -25.70 11.28
C GLY A 114 7.50 -26.85 10.28
N HIS A 115 6.80 -26.77 9.16
CA HIS A 115 6.80 -27.79 8.10
C HIS A 115 7.41 -27.23 6.84
N ARG A 116 8.52 -27.82 6.39
CA ARG A 116 9.01 -27.54 5.05
C ARG A 116 8.02 -28.09 4.02
N VAL A 117 7.58 -27.24 3.10
CA VAL A 117 6.77 -27.64 1.95
C VAL A 117 7.56 -27.31 0.68
N VAL A 118 7.64 -28.26 -0.25
CA VAL A 118 8.42 -28.01 -1.48
C VAL A 118 7.72 -27.01 -2.40
N HIS A 119 6.40 -27.07 -2.52
CA HIS A 119 5.65 -26.19 -3.42
C HIS A 119 4.42 -25.57 -2.74
N GLY A 120 4.34 -24.23 -2.68
CA GLY A 120 3.18 -23.49 -2.12
C GLY A 120 2.07 -23.16 -3.12
N GLY A 121 2.33 -23.35 -4.41
CA GLY A 121 1.35 -23.06 -5.46
C GLY A 121 1.09 -21.56 -5.60
N ALA A 122 -0.03 -21.20 -6.22
CA ALA A 122 -0.44 -19.80 -6.33
C ALA A 122 -1.13 -19.26 -5.07
N ALA A 123 -1.53 -20.14 -4.15
CA ALA A 123 -2.29 -19.77 -2.96
C ALA A 123 -1.41 -19.53 -1.73
N ILE A 124 -0.34 -20.30 -1.52
CA ILE A 124 0.55 -20.18 -0.36
C ILE A 124 1.81 -19.42 -0.77
N LEU A 125 1.71 -18.09 -0.79
CA LEU A 125 2.77 -17.17 -1.26
C LEU A 125 3.86 -16.89 -0.21
N GLY A 126 3.66 -17.33 1.03
CA GLY A 126 4.54 -17.09 2.16
C GLY A 126 4.32 -18.11 3.30
N PRO A 127 5.10 -18.02 4.39
CA PRO A 127 4.88 -18.83 5.58
C PRO A 127 3.48 -18.62 6.15
N ALA A 128 2.77 -19.69 6.47
CA ALA A 128 1.36 -19.62 6.86
C ALA A 128 1.01 -20.59 7.99
N LEU A 129 0.16 -20.15 8.91
CA LEU A 129 -0.44 -21.03 9.91
C LEU A 129 -1.25 -22.13 9.22
N VAL A 130 -1.11 -23.36 9.69
CA VAL A 130 -1.78 -24.53 9.14
C VAL A 130 -3.20 -24.61 9.66
N ASP A 131 -4.16 -24.56 8.75
CA ASP A 131 -5.51 -25.06 8.93
C ASP A 131 -5.81 -26.17 7.90
N ASP A 132 -7.05 -26.67 7.89
CA ASP A 132 -7.44 -27.74 6.95
C ASP A 132 -7.37 -27.26 5.49
N ALA A 133 -7.63 -25.98 5.21
CA ALA A 133 -7.56 -25.42 3.86
C ALA A 133 -6.11 -25.35 3.36
N ILE A 134 -5.15 -24.96 4.22
CA ILE A 134 -3.73 -24.97 3.91
C ILE A 134 -3.23 -26.39 3.65
N VAL A 135 -3.67 -27.38 4.43
CA VAL A 135 -3.30 -28.79 4.17
C VAL A 135 -3.82 -29.26 2.82
N ASP A 136 -5.06 -28.95 2.48
CA ASP A 136 -5.67 -29.32 1.20
C ASP A 136 -4.98 -28.62 0.02
N GLU A 137 -4.56 -27.37 0.18
CA GLU A 137 -3.81 -26.64 -0.85
C GLU A 137 -2.39 -27.19 -1.05
N VAL A 138 -1.71 -27.59 0.03
CA VAL A 138 -0.42 -28.30 -0.06
C VAL A 138 -0.59 -29.63 -0.80
N ASP A 139 -1.66 -30.36 -0.55
CA ASP A 139 -1.99 -31.63 -1.22
C ASP A 139 -2.34 -31.40 -2.70
N ALA A 140 -3.10 -30.34 -3.03
CA ALA A 140 -3.42 -29.95 -4.41
C ALA A 140 -2.16 -29.61 -5.24
N CYS A 141 -1.14 -29.03 -4.59
CA CYS A 141 0.17 -28.78 -5.19
C CYS A 141 0.96 -30.06 -5.52
N ALA A 142 0.47 -31.26 -5.20
CA ALA A 142 1.01 -32.51 -5.72
C ALA A 142 1.02 -32.57 -7.25
N ALA A 143 0.14 -31.84 -7.94
CA ALA A 143 0.21 -31.71 -9.39
C ALA A 143 1.52 -31.05 -9.88
N LEU A 144 2.13 -30.19 -9.06
CA LEU A 144 3.36 -29.44 -9.36
C LEU A 144 4.60 -30.11 -8.78
N ALA A 145 4.47 -30.78 -7.61
CA ALA A 145 5.55 -31.49 -6.94
C ALA A 145 5.12 -32.90 -6.47
N PRO A 146 4.86 -33.84 -7.40
CA PRO A 146 4.21 -35.12 -7.12
C PRO A 146 5.01 -36.05 -6.19
N LEU A 147 6.34 -35.89 -6.13
CA LEU A 147 7.21 -36.70 -5.27
C LEU A 147 7.40 -36.12 -3.86
N HIS A 148 6.95 -34.88 -3.62
CA HIS A 148 7.25 -34.15 -2.38
C HIS A 148 6.00 -33.72 -1.64
N ASN A 149 5.11 -32.96 -2.29
CA ASN A 149 3.94 -32.37 -1.66
C ASN A 149 2.98 -33.39 -1.02
N PRO A 150 2.74 -34.59 -1.59
CA PRO A 150 1.96 -35.63 -0.90
C PRO A 150 2.58 -36.06 0.45
N ALA A 151 3.90 -36.21 0.50
CA ALA A 151 4.61 -36.55 1.73
C ALA A 151 4.59 -35.38 2.72
N ASN A 152 4.68 -34.14 2.24
CA ASN A 152 4.54 -32.95 3.08
C ASN A 152 3.13 -32.87 3.70
N ALA A 153 2.06 -33.02 2.90
CA ALA A 153 0.68 -33.00 3.37
C ALA A 153 0.41 -34.11 4.40
N LEU A 154 0.87 -35.35 4.13
CA LEU A 154 0.79 -36.45 5.09
C LEU A 154 1.57 -36.16 6.38
N GLY A 155 2.80 -35.62 6.26
CA GLY A 155 3.62 -35.21 7.40
C GLY A 155 2.92 -34.18 8.28
N ILE A 156 2.28 -33.17 7.67
CA ILE A 156 1.52 -32.14 8.39
C ILE A 156 0.33 -32.75 9.12
N ARG A 157 -0.47 -33.60 8.45
CA ARG A 157 -1.64 -34.28 9.05
C ARG A 157 -1.22 -35.11 10.28
N PHE A 158 -0.23 -35.98 10.14
CA PHE A 158 0.24 -36.82 11.26
C PHE A 158 0.95 -36.03 12.36
N ALA A 159 1.62 -34.93 12.02
CA ALA A 159 2.23 -34.07 13.04
C ALA A 159 1.15 -33.37 13.87
N ARG A 160 0.05 -32.90 13.25
CA ARG A 160 -1.09 -32.31 13.98
C ARG A 160 -1.72 -33.33 14.94
N ASP A 161 -1.80 -34.60 14.56
CA ASP A 161 -2.22 -35.67 15.46
C ASP A 161 -1.23 -35.92 16.61
N THR A 162 0.07 -35.73 16.36
CA THR A 162 1.15 -36.04 17.32
C THR A 162 1.39 -34.93 18.34
N TRP A 163 1.35 -33.65 17.92
CA TRP A 163 1.64 -32.47 18.74
C TRP A 163 0.43 -31.57 19.04
N GLY A 164 -0.76 -31.87 18.50
CA GLY A 164 -2.04 -31.32 18.97
C GLY A 164 -2.19 -29.80 18.80
N ASP A 165 -2.72 -29.14 19.85
CA ASP A 165 -3.16 -27.72 19.89
C ASP A 165 -2.06 -26.66 19.70
N VAL A 166 -0.82 -27.06 19.40
CA VAL A 166 0.24 -26.09 19.11
C VAL A 166 0.06 -25.51 17.70
N PRO A 167 0.49 -24.27 17.43
CA PRO A 167 0.49 -23.72 16.08
C PRO A 167 1.44 -24.52 15.18
N HIS A 168 0.92 -24.92 14.02
CA HIS A 168 1.69 -25.50 12.93
C HIS A 168 1.86 -24.43 11.85
N VAL A 169 3.03 -24.34 11.23
CA VAL A 169 3.32 -23.35 10.17
C VAL A 169 3.89 -24.09 8.97
N VAL A 170 3.36 -23.87 7.76
CA VAL A 170 4.04 -24.28 6.53
C VAL A 170 5.02 -23.22 6.09
N VAL A 171 6.20 -23.64 5.65
CA VAL A 171 7.24 -22.79 5.07
C VAL A 171 7.54 -23.33 3.67
N PRO A 172 6.95 -22.74 2.61
CA PRO A 172 7.16 -23.18 1.24
C PRO A 172 8.54 -22.77 0.71
N ASP A 173 9.28 -23.68 0.07
CA ASP A 173 10.54 -23.37 -0.64
C ASP A 173 10.34 -22.32 -1.75
N THR A 174 9.11 -22.16 -2.25
CA THR A 174 8.74 -21.19 -3.30
C THR A 174 8.50 -19.77 -2.75
N ALA A 175 8.38 -19.60 -1.44
CA ALA A 175 7.91 -18.35 -0.82
C ALA A 175 8.83 -17.15 -1.05
N PHE A 176 10.15 -17.36 -0.93
CA PHE A 176 11.15 -16.30 -1.10
C PHE A 176 11.11 -15.67 -2.50
N HIS A 177 10.73 -16.46 -3.50
CA HIS A 177 10.69 -16.06 -4.89
C HIS A 177 9.33 -15.48 -5.29
N THR A 178 8.23 -16.13 -4.89
CA THR A 178 6.90 -15.86 -5.46
C THR A 178 6.35 -14.49 -5.07
N SER A 179 6.74 -13.96 -3.90
CA SER A 179 6.29 -12.67 -3.38
C SER A 179 7.00 -11.46 -3.99
N SER A 180 8.14 -11.65 -4.68
CA SER A 180 9.00 -10.55 -5.12
C SER A 180 9.38 -10.56 -6.61
N MET A 181 9.31 -11.70 -7.30
CA MET A 181 9.59 -11.75 -8.74
C MET A 181 8.51 -11.02 -9.57
N GLN A 182 8.96 -10.14 -10.46
CA GLN A 182 8.09 -9.44 -11.42
C GLN A 182 7.59 -10.35 -12.56
N PRO A 183 6.46 -10.02 -13.24
CA PRO A 183 5.88 -10.84 -14.29
C PRO A 183 6.85 -11.26 -15.40
N GLU A 184 7.71 -10.36 -15.87
CA GLU A 184 8.75 -10.68 -16.86
C GLU A 184 9.76 -11.75 -16.42
N SER A 185 9.98 -11.94 -15.11
CA SER A 185 10.87 -12.99 -14.61
C SER A 185 10.17 -14.35 -14.48
N TYR A 186 8.87 -14.35 -14.13
CA TYR A 186 8.16 -15.60 -13.85
C TYR A 186 7.26 -16.12 -14.97
N ARG A 187 6.93 -15.30 -15.98
CA ARG A 187 6.10 -15.73 -17.10
C ARG A 187 6.98 -16.44 -18.14
N TYR A 188 6.64 -17.69 -18.43
CA TYR A 188 7.18 -18.35 -19.63
C TYR A 188 6.58 -17.74 -20.88
N ALA A 189 7.33 -17.77 -21.99
CA ALA A 189 6.87 -17.37 -23.32
C ALA A 189 5.93 -18.41 -23.94
N LEU A 190 4.87 -18.76 -23.19
CA LEU A 190 3.81 -19.69 -23.54
C LEU A 190 2.47 -18.94 -23.65
N PRO A 191 1.44 -19.53 -24.29
CA PRO A 191 0.11 -18.93 -24.36
C PRO A 191 -0.40 -18.47 -22.98
N LYS A 192 -0.94 -17.25 -22.92
CA LYS A 192 -1.44 -16.63 -21.67
C LYS A 192 -2.42 -17.53 -20.91
N SER A 193 -3.28 -18.27 -21.62
CA SER A 193 -4.27 -19.17 -21.01
C SER A 193 -3.63 -20.24 -20.13
N LEU A 194 -2.42 -20.73 -20.44
CA LEU A 194 -1.74 -21.73 -19.62
C LEU A 194 -1.32 -21.18 -18.25
N TYR A 195 -1.05 -19.87 -18.17
CA TYR A 195 -0.87 -19.22 -16.87
C TYR A 195 -2.22 -19.04 -16.17
N ASP A 196 -3.23 -18.50 -16.86
CA ASP A 196 -4.51 -18.15 -16.24
C ASP A 196 -5.27 -19.39 -15.74
N ASP A 197 -5.26 -20.48 -16.52
CA ASP A 197 -6.06 -21.68 -16.28
C ASP A 197 -5.31 -22.74 -15.46
N HIS A 198 -3.98 -22.77 -15.54
CA HIS A 198 -3.15 -23.83 -14.95
C HIS A 198 -2.01 -23.33 -14.06
N GLY A 199 -1.85 -22.01 -13.89
CA GLY A 199 -0.80 -21.45 -13.04
C GLY A 199 0.62 -21.70 -13.56
N ILE A 200 0.81 -21.97 -14.86
CA ILE A 200 2.15 -22.26 -15.41
C ILE A 200 3.03 -21.00 -15.34
N ARG A 201 3.98 -21.01 -14.41
CA ARG A 201 4.95 -19.93 -14.15
C ARG A 201 6.22 -20.47 -13.51
N ARG A 202 7.26 -19.64 -13.43
CA ARG A 202 8.40 -19.85 -12.54
C ARG A 202 7.94 -19.64 -11.10
N TYR A 203 8.20 -20.63 -10.25
CA TYR A 203 8.04 -20.52 -8.80
C TYR A 203 9.40 -20.40 -8.11
N GLY A 204 10.40 -21.18 -8.55
CA GLY A 204 11.70 -21.24 -7.90
C GLY A 204 11.68 -22.07 -6.60
N PHE A 205 12.83 -22.62 -6.21
CA PHE A 205 13.00 -23.45 -5.02
C PHE A 205 14.32 -23.13 -4.31
N HIS A 206 14.54 -23.75 -3.15
CA HIS A 206 15.59 -23.37 -2.20
C HIS A 206 15.38 -21.97 -1.60
N GLY A 207 14.14 -21.45 -1.60
CA GLY A 207 13.82 -20.12 -1.09
C GLY A 207 14.20 -19.93 0.37
N THR A 208 14.05 -20.97 1.19
CA THR A 208 14.48 -20.98 2.60
C THR A 208 15.99 -20.77 2.72
N SER A 209 16.79 -21.48 1.93
CA SER A 209 18.24 -21.28 1.87
C SER A 209 18.60 -19.85 1.43
N TYR A 210 17.93 -19.33 0.38
CA TYR A 210 18.18 -17.96 -0.08
C TYR A 210 17.83 -16.91 0.97
N ALA A 211 16.71 -17.06 1.68
CA ALA A 211 16.30 -16.17 2.76
C ALA A 211 17.35 -16.14 3.87
N TYR A 212 17.83 -17.32 4.29
CA TYR A 212 18.88 -17.45 5.30
C TYR A 212 20.19 -16.78 4.86
N VAL A 213 20.70 -17.19 3.70
CA VAL A 213 22.00 -16.75 3.18
C VAL A 213 22.02 -15.24 2.93
N THR A 214 20.90 -14.67 2.47
CA THR A 214 20.78 -13.22 2.26
C THR A 214 20.88 -12.44 3.59
N LYS A 215 20.27 -12.94 4.68
CA LYS A 215 20.41 -12.33 6.01
C LYS A 215 21.84 -12.41 6.54
N GLN A 216 22.48 -13.56 6.39
CA GLN A 216 23.88 -13.75 6.81
C GLN A 216 24.83 -12.85 6.01
N LEU A 217 24.61 -12.73 4.71
CA LEU A 217 25.38 -11.84 3.85
C LEU A 217 25.22 -10.37 4.25
N ALA A 218 23.99 -9.93 4.54
CA ALA A 218 23.72 -8.57 5.01
C ALA A 218 24.52 -8.24 6.28
N ALA A 219 24.50 -9.16 7.25
CA ALA A 219 25.28 -9.04 8.48
C ALA A 219 26.79 -8.97 8.21
N ALA A 220 27.32 -9.84 7.33
CA ALA A 220 28.73 -9.84 6.95
C ALA A 220 29.17 -8.56 6.22
N LEU A 221 28.28 -7.98 5.40
CA LEU A 221 28.53 -6.71 4.71
C LEU A 221 28.35 -5.47 5.61
N GLY A 222 27.80 -5.63 6.82
CA GLY A 222 27.45 -4.51 7.70
C GLY A 222 26.36 -3.61 7.13
N LYS A 223 25.43 -4.16 6.34
CA LYS A 223 24.33 -3.44 5.69
C LYS A 223 22.99 -4.06 6.07
N PRO A 224 21.87 -3.31 6.06
CA PRO A 224 20.55 -3.90 6.19
C PRO A 224 20.24 -4.81 4.99
N VAL A 225 19.41 -5.84 5.18
CA VAL A 225 18.99 -6.77 4.11
C VAL A 225 18.43 -6.04 2.89
N SER A 226 17.67 -4.96 3.10
CA SER A 226 17.09 -4.12 2.04
C SER A 226 18.12 -3.38 1.18
N ALA A 227 19.39 -3.35 1.58
CA ALA A 227 20.48 -2.73 0.82
C ALA A 227 21.41 -3.76 0.14
N VAL A 228 21.05 -5.05 0.16
CA VAL A 228 21.87 -6.13 -0.42
C VAL A 228 21.47 -6.40 -1.86
N ASN A 229 22.43 -6.30 -2.79
CA ASN A 229 22.32 -6.82 -4.15
C ASN A 229 23.34 -7.94 -4.36
N ALA A 230 22.87 -9.17 -4.57
CA ALA A 230 23.75 -10.33 -4.62
C ALA A 230 23.30 -11.35 -5.66
N ILE A 231 24.29 -12.12 -6.15
CA ILE A 231 24.03 -13.35 -6.90
C ILE A 231 24.33 -14.50 -5.95
N VAL A 232 23.30 -15.20 -5.49
CA VAL A 232 23.44 -16.31 -4.55
C VAL A 232 23.43 -17.63 -5.32
N CYS A 233 24.46 -18.44 -5.11
CA CYS A 233 24.69 -19.72 -5.75
C CYS A 233 24.50 -20.86 -4.74
N HIS A 234 23.30 -21.42 -4.68
CA HIS A 234 23.04 -22.63 -3.91
C HIS A 234 23.43 -23.85 -4.74
N LEU A 235 24.63 -24.38 -4.51
CA LEU A 235 25.20 -25.46 -5.30
C LEU A 235 25.27 -26.74 -4.45
N GLY A 236 24.40 -27.71 -4.74
CA GLY A 236 24.37 -29.01 -4.08
C GLY A 236 23.97 -30.12 -5.05
N SER A 237 23.42 -31.23 -4.53
CA SER A 237 22.87 -32.30 -5.38
C SER A 237 21.69 -31.81 -6.24
N GLY A 238 20.91 -30.86 -5.71
CA GLY A 238 20.12 -29.92 -6.49
C GLY A 238 20.84 -28.58 -6.48
N ALA A 239 20.90 -27.88 -7.61
CA ALA A 239 21.64 -26.63 -7.73
C ALA A 239 20.76 -25.55 -8.34
N SER A 240 20.75 -24.36 -7.74
CA SER A 240 20.09 -23.18 -8.29
C SER A 240 20.90 -21.91 -8.02
N MET A 241 20.58 -20.85 -8.74
CA MET A 241 21.03 -19.49 -8.43
C MET A 241 19.85 -18.55 -8.31
N CYS A 242 20.02 -17.48 -7.53
CA CYS A 242 19.04 -16.41 -7.37
C CYS A 242 19.72 -15.05 -7.56
N ALA A 243 19.08 -14.18 -8.35
CA ALA A 243 19.38 -12.76 -8.35
C ALA A 243 18.60 -12.09 -7.21
N VAL A 244 19.32 -11.52 -6.26
CA VAL A 244 18.76 -10.80 -5.11
C VAL A 244 19.00 -9.32 -5.32
N GLU A 245 17.94 -8.52 -5.40
CA GLU A 245 18.00 -7.04 -5.43
C GLU A 245 17.27 -6.51 -4.21
N HIS A 246 17.90 -5.60 -3.46
CA HIS A 246 17.34 -5.05 -2.21
C HIS A 246 16.85 -6.13 -1.22
N GLY A 247 17.60 -7.23 -1.12
CA GLY A 247 17.28 -8.36 -0.24
C GLY A 247 16.10 -9.24 -0.71
N ARG A 248 15.55 -9.00 -1.90
CA ARG A 248 14.40 -9.71 -2.48
C ARG A 248 14.78 -10.48 -3.75
N SER A 249 14.12 -11.59 -4.03
CA SER A 249 14.37 -12.37 -5.24
C SER A 249 13.74 -11.71 -6.47
N ILE A 250 14.56 -11.32 -7.44
CA ILE A 250 14.07 -10.75 -8.71
C ILE A 250 14.12 -11.75 -9.88
N ASP A 251 14.88 -12.83 -9.72
CA ASP A 251 14.98 -13.94 -10.66
C ASP A 251 15.62 -15.17 -9.99
N THR A 252 15.34 -16.37 -10.49
CA THR A 252 15.87 -17.65 -9.98
C THR A 252 15.94 -18.71 -11.07
N THR A 253 16.93 -19.59 -11.01
CA THR A 253 17.20 -20.50 -12.14
C THR A 253 16.17 -21.61 -12.25
N MET A 254 15.66 -22.09 -11.10
CA MET A 254 14.63 -23.13 -11.09
C MET A 254 13.28 -22.56 -11.51
N GLY A 255 12.47 -23.43 -12.11
CA GLY A 255 11.30 -23.08 -12.88
C GLY A 255 9.97 -23.27 -12.16
N LEU A 256 9.01 -23.77 -12.93
CA LEU A 256 7.81 -24.46 -12.44
C LEU A 256 8.18 -25.66 -11.57
N THR A 257 9.27 -26.35 -11.92
CA THR A 257 9.78 -27.52 -11.20
C THR A 257 11.27 -27.33 -10.88
N PRO A 258 11.84 -28.12 -9.94
CA PRO A 258 13.26 -28.08 -9.61
C PRO A 258 14.19 -28.63 -10.70
N LEU A 259 13.71 -28.80 -11.94
CA LEU A 259 14.44 -29.36 -13.07
C LEU A 259 15.19 -28.28 -13.88
N GLU A 260 14.60 -27.10 -14.04
CA GLU A 260 15.14 -25.99 -14.85
C GLU A 260 16.41 -25.38 -14.21
N GLY A 261 17.30 -24.82 -15.03
CA GLY A 261 18.45 -24.05 -14.58
C GLY A 261 19.77 -24.80 -14.70
N LEU A 262 20.43 -24.96 -13.55
CA LEU A 262 21.79 -25.48 -13.49
C LEU A 262 21.87 -26.98 -13.76
N VAL A 263 23.05 -27.45 -14.16
CA VAL A 263 23.38 -28.87 -14.12
C VAL A 263 23.38 -29.31 -12.66
N MET A 264 22.74 -30.45 -12.36
CA MET A 264 22.67 -30.97 -11.00
C MET A 264 23.19 -32.42 -10.96
N GLY A 265 23.09 -33.11 -9.81
CA GLY A 265 23.64 -34.46 -9.69
C GLY A 265 23.05 -35.46 -10.69
N THR A 266 21.71 -35.49 -10.80
CA THR A 266 20.98 -36.38 -11.73
C THR A 266 19.98 -35.65 -12.63
N ARG A 267 19.76 -34.36 -12.39
CA ARG A 267 18.83 -33.51 -13.14
C ARG A 267 19.56 -32.77 -14.27
N CYS A 268 18.93 -32.67 -15.43
CA CYS A 268 19.55 -32.11 -16.63
C CYS A 268 19.82 -30.60 -16.56
N GLY A 269 19.01 -29.83 -15.82
CA GLY A 269 19.02 -28.37 -15.95
C GLY A 269 18.34 -27.93 -17.25
N ASP A 270 18.74 -26.79 -17.80
CA ASP A 270 18.18 -26.32 -19.07
C ASP A 270 18.54 -27.24 -20.24
N VAL A 271 17.53 -27.66 -20.98
CA VAL A 271 17.62 -28.37 -22.25
C VAL A 271 16.67 -27.71 -23.24
N ASP A 272 17.03 -27.75 -24.54
CA ASP A 272 16.11 -27.32 -25.60
C ASP A 272 14.83 -28.18 -25.57
N ALA A 273 13.67 -27.53 -25.47
CA ALA A 273 12.37 -28.20 -25.47
C ALA A 273 12.16 -29.08 -26.72
N GLY A 274 12.78 -28.74 -27.86
CA GLY A 274 12.76 -29.54 -29.08
C GLY A 274 13.36 -30.94 -28.92
N VAL A 275 14.31 -31.12 -27.99
CA VAL A 275 14.90 -32.43 -27.67
C VAL A 275 13.85 -33.40 -27.12
N LEU A 276 12.89 -32.90 -26.34
CA LEU A 276 11.83 -33.71 -25.76
C LEU A 276 10.91 -34.28 -26.85
N SER A 277 10.50 -33.43 -27.80
CA SER A 277 9.73 -33.84 -28.97
C SER A 277 10.52 -34.84 -29.83
N TYR A 278 11.80 -34.57 -30.08
CA TYR A 278 12.67 -35.42 -30.87
C TYR A 278 12.85 -36.83 -30.27
N LEU A 279 12.97 -36.94 -28.95
CA LEU A 279 13.06 -38.22 -28.23
C LEU A 279 11.71 -38.94 -28.18
N SER A 280 10.62 -38.19 -27.98
CA SER A 280 9.26 -38.74 -28.01
C SER A 280 8.94 -39.41 -29.35
N GLU A 281 9.30 -38.76 -30.47
CA GLU A 281 9.19 -39.33 -31.82
C GLU A 281 10.00 -40.63 -32.02
N ARG A 282 10.97 -40.91 -31.13
CA ARG A 282 11.80 -42.12 -31.13
C ARG A 282 11.34 -43.16 -30.12
N GLY A 283 10.16 -42.99 -29.53
CA GLY A 283 9.52 -43.97 -28.68
C GLY A 283 9.78 -43.80 -27.18
N TYR A 284 10.38 -42.69 -26.73
CA TYR A 284 10.42 -42.36 -25.32
C TYR A 284 9.05 -41.89 -24.86
N SER A 285 8.44 -42.58 -23.89
CA SER A 285 7.19 -42.14 -23.28
C SER A 285 7.41 -40.91 -22.40
N THR A 286 6.32 -40.25 -21.99
CA THR A 286 6.40 -39.14 -21.01
C THR A 286 7.04 -39.56 -19.69
N SER A 287 6.81 -40.80 -19.25
CA SER A 287 7.44 -41.37 -18.05
C SER A 287 8.93 -41.63 -18.27
N ASP A 288 9.33 -42.08 -19.46
CA ASP A 288 10.75 -42.30 -19.78
C ASP A 288 11.49 -40.95 -19.83
N LEU A 289 10.86 -39.92 -20.40
CA LEU A 289 11.41 -38.57 -20.43
C LEU A 289 11.55 -37.98 -19.03
N ASP A 290 10.53 -38.11 -18.17
CA ASP A 290 10.62 -37.63 -16.78
C ASP A 290 11.76 -38.32 -16.02
N ALA A 291 11.87 -39.66 -16.13
CA ALA A 291 12.96 -40.42 -15.52
C ALA A 291 14.33 -40.03 -16.07
N LEU A 292 14.45 -39.88 -17.39
CA LEU A 292 15.67 -39.47 -18.07
C LEU A 292 16.15 -38.11 -17.56
N LEU A 293 15.27 -37.11 -17.54
CA LEU A 293 15.60 -35.74 -17.17
C LEU A 293 15.87 -35.58 -15.67
N ASN A 294 15.18 -36.32 -14.80
CA ASN A 294 15.32 -36.19 -13.34
C ASN A 294 16.34 -37.13 -12.68
N LYS A 295 16.57 -38.33 -13.22
CA LYS A 295 17.33 -39.42 -12.55
C LYS A 295 18.55 -39.92 -13.32
N GLU A 296 18.62 -39.69 -14.63
CA GLU A 296 19.66 -40.25 -15.50
C GLU A 296 20.53 -39.17 -16.18
N SER A 297 20.20 -37.90 -16.00
CA SER A 297 20.90 -36.76 -16.60
C SER A 297 21.91 -36.12 -15.63
N GLY A 298 22.28 -34.86 -15.86
CA GLY A 298 23.14 -34.10 -14.96
C GLY A 298 24.60 -34.59 -14.95
N LEU A 299 25.27 -34.42 -13.81
CA LEU A 299 26.64 -34.92 -13.61
C LEU A 299 26.74 -36.43 -13.83
N LYS A 300 25.73 -37.19 -13.42
CA LYS A 300 25.63 -38.64 -13.65
C LYS A 300 25.61 -38.96 -15.13
N GLY A 301 24.70 -38.34 -15.89
CA GLY A 301 24.60 -38.58 -17.32
C GLY A 301 25.87 -38.19 -18.08
N LEU A 302 26.43 -37.02 -17.77
CA LEU A 302 27.63 -36.49 -18.44
C LEU A 302 28.90 -37.28 -18.12
N SER A 303 28.97 -37.95 -16.96
CA SER A 303 30.08 -38.82 -16.58
C SER A 303 29.91 -40.29 -16.99
N GLY A 304 28.97 -40.59 -17.89
CA GLY A 304 28.71 -41.97 -18.33
C GLY A 304 28.12 -42.87 -17.23
N GLY A 305 27.48 -42.29 -16.22
CA GLY A 305 26.87 -43.00 -15.09
C GLY A 305 27.82 -43.28 -13.93
N LEU A 306 29.05 -42.78 -13.96
CA LEU A 306 30.09 -43.08 -12.97
C LEU A 306 29.85 -42.39 -11.61
N ALA A 307 29.40 -41.14 -11.62
CA ALA A 307 29.18 -40.37 -10.39
C ALA A 307 28.11 -39.29 -10.56
N SER A 308 27.29 -39.08 -9.52
CA SER A 308 26.32 -37.97 -9.45
C SER A 308 26.74 -36.86 -8.47
N ASP A 309 27.85 -37.07 -7.75
CA ASP A 309 28.38 -36.16 -6.74
C ASP A 309 29.64 -35.44 -7.27
N MET A 310 29.74 -34.13 -7.03
CA MET A 310 30.83 -33.32 -7.58
C MET A 310 32.21 -33.72 -7.02
N ARG A 311 32.32 -34.16 -5.77
CA ARG A 311 33.61 -34.57 -5.20
C ARG A 311 34.13 -35.81 -5.91
N ALA A 312 33.24 -36.77 -6.20
CA ALA A 312 33.58 -37.95 -6.99
C ALA A 312 33.94 -37.59 -8.46
N ILE A 313 33.20 -36.67 -9.08
CA ILE A 313 33.49 -36.17 -10.43
C ILE A 313 34.87 -35.51 -10.49
N THR A 314 35.18 -34.62 -9.55
CA THR A 314 36.49 -33.94 -9.48
C THR A 314 37.63 -34.94 -9.35
N LYS A 315 37.48 -35.95 -8.46
CA LYS A 315 38.48 -37.02 -8.30
C LYS A 315 38.69 -37.83 -9.58
N LEU A 316 37.62 -38.19 -10.29
CA LEU A 316 37.72 -38.92 -11.56
C LEU A 316 38.39 -38.07 -12.65
N ALA A 317 38.04 -36.79 -12.73
CA ALA A 317 38.67 -35.84 -13.66
C ALA A 317 40.18 -35.68 -13.39
N GLU A 318 40.58 -35.62 -12.12
CA GLU A 318 42.00 -35.57 -11.71
C GLU A 318 42.75 -36.87 -12.03
N GLN A 319 42.04 -38.00 -12.07
CA GLN A 319 42.57 -39.30 -12.51
C GLN A 319 42.65 -39.44 -14.04
N GLY A 320 42.23 -38.41 -14.79
CA GLY A 320 42.33 -38.36 -16.24
C GLY A 320 41.08 -38.84 -16.99
N ASP A 321 39.94 -39.03 -16.30
CA ASP A 321 38.67 -39.37 -16.95
C ASP A 321 38.10 -38.18 -17.74
N SER A 322 37.92 -38.36 -19.05
CA SER A 322 37.49 -37.29 -19.95
C SER A 322 36.04 -36.87 -19.75
N ASP A 323 35.17 -37.82 -19.38
CA ASP A 323 33.73 -37.59 -19.25
C ASP A 323 33.42 -36.88 -17.93
N ALA A 324 34.10 -37.25 -16.85
CA ALA A 324 34.08 -36.52 -15.59
C ALA A 324 34.65 -35.09 -15.73
N ALA A 325 35.74 -34.93 -16.49
CA ALA A 325 36.28 -33.59 -16.78
C ALA A 325 35.28 -32.73 -17.57
N LEU A 326 34.62 -33.32 -18.58
CA LEU A 326 33.56 -32.65 -19.34
C LEU A 326 32.37 -32.29 -18.44
N ALA A 327 31.90 -33.22 -17.60
CA ALA A 327 30.78 -33.00 -16.68
C ALA A 327 31.04 -31.79 -15.77
N ARG A 328 32.25 -31.70 -15.19
CA ARG A 328 32.67 -30.56 -14.38
C ARG A 328 32.71 -29.25 -15.18
N SER A 329 33.27 -29.27 -16.39
CA SER A 329 33.35 -28.08 -17.25
C SER A 329 31.96 -27.57 -17.66
N VAL A 330 31.03 -28.46 -18.01
CA VAL A 330 29.65 -28.07 -18.36
C VAL A 330 28.92 -27.48 -17.14
N PHE A 331 29.13 -28.03 -15.94
CA PHE A 331 28.57 -27.48 -14.71
C PHE A 331 29.08 -26.06 -14.45
N VAL A 332 30.41 -25.84 -14.52
CA VAL A 332 31.04 -24.53 -14.34
C VAL A 332 30.52 -23.53 -15.38
N GLU A 333 30.49 -23.93 -16.66
CA GLU A 333 30.03 -23.05 -17.74
C GLU A 333 28.57 -22.63 -17.55
N ARG A 334 27.70 -23.55 -17.11
CA ARG A 334 26.31 -23.23 -16.83
C ARG A 334 26.18 -22.22 -15.68
N CYS A 335 26.97 -22.38 -14.62
CA CYS A 335 27.03 -21.43 -13.51
C CYS A 335 27.47 -20.04 -13.98
N ARG A 336 28.54 -19.97 -14.80
CA ARG A 336 29.07 -18.71 -15.34
C ARG A 336 28.05 -17.97 -16.21
N LYS A 337 27.31 -18.69 -17.05
CA LYS A 337 26.23 -18.11 -17.87
C LYS A 337 25.17 -17.41 -17.01
N TYR A 338 24.74 -18.05 -15.92
CA TYR A 338 23.75 -17.47 -15.02
C TYR A 338 24.29 -16.31 -14.20
N ILE A 339 25.55 -16.36 -13.74
CA ILE A 339 26.20 -15.20 -13.10
C ILE A 339 26.20 -14.00 -14.06
N GLY A 340 26.55 -14.19 -15.33
CA GLY A 340 26.48 -13.13 -16.33
C GLY A 340 25.06 -12.60 -16.53
N ALA A 341 24.07 -13.49 -16.68
CA ALA A 341 22.67 -13.11 -16.84
C ALA A 341 22.14 -12.30 -15.64
N TYR A 342 22.46 -12.74 -14.41
CA TYR A 342 22.02 -12.08 -13.19
C TYR A 342 22.79 -10.81 -12.88
N ALA A 343 24.06 -10.70 -13.26
CA ALA A 343 24.76 -9.43 -13.22
C ALA A 343 24.10 -8.38 -14.12
N VAL A 344 23.65 -8.77 -15.33
CA VAL A 344 22.88 -7.89 -16.21
C VAL A 344 21.52 -7.55 -15.60
N LYS A 345 20.82 -8.54 -15.02
CA LYS A 345 19.54 -8.33 -14.34
C LYS A 345 19.66 -7.32 -13.18
N LEU A 346 20.77 -7.39 -12.43
CA LEU A 346 21.14 -6.45 -11.36
C LEU A 346 21.77 -5.15 -11.87
N LYS A 347 21.80 -4.91 -13.19
CA LYS A 347 22.33 -3.70 -13.84
C LYS A 347 23.79 -3.42 -13.46
N GLY A 348 24.58 -4.48 -13.28
CA GLY A 348 25.98 -4.42 -12.84
C GLY A 348 26.18 -4.07 -11.36
N ARG A 349 25.12 -3.83 -10.58
CA ARG A 349 25.19 -3.51 -9.15
C ARG A 349 25.20 -4.79 -8.33
N VAL A 350 26.35 -5.46 -8.27
CA VAL A 350 26.52 -6.69 -7.50
C VAL A 350 27.44 -6.41 -6.31
N ASP A 351 26.89 -6.41 -5.09
CA ASP A 351 27.70 -6.29 -3.87
C ASP A 351 28.54 -7.56 -3.66
N ALA A 352 27.92 -8.72 -3.89
CA ALA A 352 28.58 -10.00 -3.70
C ALA A 352 28.05 -11.14 -4.59
N ILE A 353 28.96 -12.07 -4.92
CA ILE A 353 28.62 -13.42 -5.37
C ILE A 353 28.76 -14.34 -4.15
N VAL A 354 27.71 -15.08 -3.82
CA VAL A 354 27.68 -15.94 -2.63
C VAL A 354 27.60 -17.39 -3.02
N PHE A 355 28.37 -18.25 -2.38
CA PHE A 355 28.32 -19.70 -2.54
C PHE A 355 27.81 -20.35 -1.26
N CYS A 356 26.79 -21.19 -1.41
CA CYS A 356 26.21 -22.02 -0.34
C CYS A 356 25.82 -23.40 -0.90
N GLY A 357 25.39 -24.31 -0.03
CA GLY A 357 25.08 -25.69 -0.38
C GLY A 357 26.34 -26.57 -0.49
N GLY A 358 26.17 -27.89 -0.44
CA GLY A 358 27.31 -28.82 -0.23
C GLY A 358 28.48 -28.71 -1.24
N ILE A 359 28.22 -28.35 -2.50
CA ILE A 359 29.27 -28.05 -3.49
C ILE A 359 29.80 -26.63 -3.27
N GLY A 360 28.90 -25.65 -3.09
CA GLY A 360 29.26 -24.24 -2.91
C GLY A 360 30.11 -23.99 -1.66
N GLU A 361 29.89 -24.75 -0.60
CA GLU A 361 30.64 -24.70 0.67
C GLU A 361 31.90 -25.57 0.60
N GLY A 362 31.78 -26.78 0.05
CA GLY A 362 32.83 -27.80 0.14
C GLY A 362 33.86 -27.85 -1.00
N ASP A 363 33.64 -27.15 -2.13
CA ASP A 363 34.51 -27.25 -3.31
C ASP A 363 35.13 -25.89 -3.70
N ALA A 364 36.33 -25.62 -3.17
CA ALA A 364 37.09 -24.42 -3.48
C ALA A 364 37.50 -24.31 -4.95
N ASP A 365 37.77 -25.45 -5.63
CA ASP A 365 38.17 -25.45 -7.03
C ASP A 365 36.98 -25.10 -7.94
N ALA A 366 35.78 -25.59 -7.61
CA ALA A 366 34.56 -25.20 -8.30
C ALA A 366 34.32 -23.69 -8.20
N ARG A 367 34.39 -23.10 -6.99
CA ARG A 367 34.27 -21.65 -6.78
C ARG A 367 35.30 -20.86 -7.60
N ARG A 368 36.57 -21.29 -7.56
CA ARG A 368 37.66 -20.68 -8.35
C ARG A 368 37.33 -20.67 -9.84
N ARG A 369 36.93 -21.81 -10.40
CA ARG A 369 36.61 -21.95 -11.83
C ARG A 369 35.38 -21.14 -12.24
N ILE A 370 34.38 -21.06 -11.37
CA ILE A 370 33.18 -20.26 -11.61
C ILE A 370 33.53 -18.77 -11.64
N CYS A 371 34.40 -18.30 -10.74
CA CYS A 371 34.79 -16.90 -10.66
C CYS A 371 35.96 -16.48 -11.56
N ALA A 372 36.67 -17.42 -12.19
CA ALA A 372 37.83 -17.12 -13.02
C ALA A 372 37.52 -16.10 -14.14
N ASP A 373 38.43 -15.17 -14.42
CA ASP A 373 38.30 -14.18 -15.49
C ASP A 373 37.09 -13.23 -15.34
N LEU A 374 36.50 -13.11 -14.15
CA LEU A 374 35.42 -12.16 -13.84
C LEU A 374 35.93 -10.82 -13.29
N GLU A 375 37.25 -10.65 -13.11
CA GLU A 375 37.87 -9.45 -12.54
C GLU A 375 37.60 -8.22 -13.44
N GLY A 376 37.72 -8.40 -14.76
CA GLY A 376 37.51 -7.33 -15.73
C GLY A 376 36.04 -6.96 -15.96
N LEU A 377 35.11 -7.87 -15.65
CA LEU A 377 33.68 -7.72 -15.92
C LEU A 377 32.89 -7.28 -14.69
N LEU A 378 33.15 -7.94 -13.55
CA LEU A 378 32.43 -7.73 -12.30
C LEU A 378 33.34 -7.25 -11.17
N GLY A 379 34.66 -7.16 -11.37
CA GLY A 379 35.61 -6.86 -10.29
C GLY A 379 35.61 -7.92 -9.18
N CYS A 380 35.31 -9.16 -9.57
CA CYS A 380 35.31 -10.34 -8.72
C CYS A 380 36.65 -11.06 -8.86
N GLU A 381 37.41 -11.15 -7.77
CA GLU A 381 38.72 -11.85 -7.73
C GLU A 381 38.80 -12.65 -6.43
N ILE A 382 39.12 -13.94 -6.52
CA ILE A 382 39.22 -14.85 -5.38
C ILE A 382 40.65 -14.90 -4.82
N ASP A 383 40.79 -14.84 -3.50
CA ASP A 383 42.00 -15.17 -2.77
C ASP A 383 42.05 -16.69 -2.52
N ASP A 384 43.00 -17.38 -3.17
CA ASP A 384 43.12 -18.84 -3.08
C ASP A 384 43.33 -19.37 -1.66
N THR A 385 44.01 -18.61 -0.80
CA THR A 385 44.27 -19.02 0.58
C THR A 385 42.99 -18.96 1.40
N LYS A 386 42.24 -17.85 1.29
CA LYS A 386 40.94 -17.70 1.96
C LYS A 386 39.91 -18.68 1.42
N ASN A 387 39.92 -18.90 0.10
CA ASN A 387 39.00 -19.83 -0.56
C ASN A 387 39.20 -21.27 -0.08
N GLN A 388 40.45 -21.70 0.11
CA GLN A 388 40.74 -23.02 0.67
C GLN A 388 40.39 -23.11 2.16
N PHE A 389 40.55 -22.03 2.91
CA PHE A 389 40.17 -21.97 4.34
C PHE A 389 38.66 -22.09 4.56
N ALA A 390 37.84 -21.62 3.62
CA ALA A 390 36.39 -21.66 3.72
C ALA A 390 35.75 -23.04 3.48
N VAL A 391 36.54 -24.07 3.11
CA VAL A 391 36.02 -25.42 2.80
C VAL A 391 35.47 -26.08 4.07
N ASP A 392 34.20 -26.50 4.01
CA ASP A 392 33.48 -27.16 5.11
C ASP A 392 33.56 -26.37 6.45
N GLY A 393 33.67 -25.05 6.37
CA GLY A 393 33.67 -24.15 7.53
C GLY A 393 32.26 -23.84 8.03
N GLU A 394 32.11 -23.57 9.32
CA GLU A 394 30.80 -23.29 9.96
C GLU A 394 30.44 -21.79 9.98
N SER A 395 31.29 -20.93 9.41
CA SER A 395 31.12 -19.47 9.46
C SER A 395 31.11 -18.83 8.07
N VAL A 396 30.57 -17.61 8.01
CA VAL A 396 30.61 -16.77 6.80
C VAL A 396 32.04 -16.29 6.54
N VAL A 397 32.55 -16.52 5.33
CA VAL A 397 33.92 -16.16 4.95
C VAL A 397 33.93 -15.32 3.67
N ASP A 398 34.54 -14.13 3.71
CA ASP A 398 34.93 -13.38 2.51
C ASP A 398 36.19 -14.01 1.90
N VAL A 399 36.03 -14.65 0.74
CA VAL A 399 37.12 -15.30 0.00
C VAL A 399 37.67 -14.43 -1.12
N SER A 400 37.28 -13.15 -1.20
CA SER A 400 37.79 -12.23 -2.22
C SER A 400 39.14 -11.61 -1.84
N THR A 401 39.86 -11.13 -2.86
CA THR A 401 41.05 -10.30 -2.66
C THR A 401 40.70 -8.95 -2.04
N GLN A 402 41.67 -8.28 -1.43
CA GLN A 402 41.45 -7.00 -0.75
C GLN A 402 40.84 -5.93 -1.67
N PHE A 403 41.18 -5.95 -2.96
CA PHE A 403 40.80 -4.93 -3.93
C PHE A 403 39.61 -5.31 -4.82
N ALA A 404 39.03 -6.50 -4.63
CA ALA A 404 37.83 -6.91 -5.35
C ALA A 404 36.66 -5.96 -5.03
N SER A 405 36.05 -5.38 -6.08
CA SER A 405 34.90 -4.48 -5.95
C SER A 405 33.58 -5.23 -5.77
N THR A 406 33.48 -6.43 -6.34
CA THR A 406 32.41 -7.40 -6.02
C THR A 406 32.99 -8.44 -5.09
N LYS A 407 32.42 -8.58 -3.89
CA LYS A 407 32.89 -9.55 -2.90
C LYS A 407 32.48 -10.97 -3.27
N VAL A 408 33.23 -11.94 -2.77
CA VAL A 408 32.90 -13.36 -2.92
C VAL A 408 32.80 -13.96 -1.53
N TYR A 409 31.62 -14.46 -1.18
CA TYR A 409 31.38 -15.04 0.12
C TYR A 409 31.08 -16.53 0.02
N VAL A 410 31.55 -17.29 1.00
CA VAL A 410 31.05 -18.63 1.30
C VAL A 410 30.19 -18.51 2.55
N VAL A 411 28.92 -18.90 2.44
CA VAL A 411 27.93 -18.84 3.52
C VAL A 411 27.32 -20.23 3.68
N PRO A 412 27.65 -20.95 4.77
CA PRO A 412 26.99 -22.21 5.09
C PRO A 412 25.49 -22.00 5.25
N THR A 413 24.65 -22.75 4.56
CA THR A 413 23.19 -22.59 4.67
C THR A 413 22.61 -23.39 5.83
N ASP A 414 21.63 -22.81 6.53
CA ASP A 414 20.87 -23.49 7.58
C ASP A 414 19.36 -23.30 7.34
N GLU A 415 18.77 -24.23 6.60
CA GLU A 415 17.36 -24.17 6.22
C GLU A 415 16.44 -24.43 7.41
N GLU A 416 16.81 -25.38 8.27
CA GLU A 416 16.08 -25.72 9.48
C GLU A 416 15.99 -24.53 10.45
N LEU A 417 17.08 -23.78 10.63
CA LEU A 417 17.09 -22.56 11.45
C LEU A 417 16.19 -21.46 10.88
N GLU A 418 16.18 -21.28 9.56
CA GLU A 418 15.31 -20.30 8.90
C GLU A 418 13.83 -20.72 8.98
N ILE A 419 13.50 -22.01 8.82
CA ILE A 419 12.15 -22.53 9.08
C ILE A 419 11.74 -22.27 10.52
N ALA A 420 12.63 -22.51 11.48
CA ALA A 420 12.36 -22.25 12.90
C ALA A 420 12.10 -20.76 13.16
N SER A 421 12.91 -19.87 12.55
CA SER A 421 12.74 -18.42 12.64
C SER A 421 11.40 -17.95 12.07
N GLN A 422 11.05 -18.40 10.86
CA GLN A 422 9.78 -18.04 10.22
C GLN A 422 8.58 -18.61 10.98
N THR A 423 8.68 -19.87 11.45
CA THR A 423 7.66 -20.51 12.27
C THR A 423 7.44 -19.75 13.57
N ALA A 424 8.52 -19.39 14.26
CA ALA A 424 8.44 -18.66 15.51
C ALA A 424 7.90 -17.23 15.33
N SER A 425 8.17 -16.60 14.19
CA SER A 425 7.60 -15.31 13.81
C SER A 425 6.08 -15.42 13.59
N VAL A 426 5.65 -16.36 12.73
CA VAL A 426 4.22 -16.57 12.39
C VAL A 426 3.42 -17.09 13.59
N ALA A 427 4.03 -17.86 14.48
CA ALA A 427 3.41 -18.38 15.70
C ALA A 427 3.52 -17.44 16.91
N ASP A 428 3.99 -16.19 16.73
CA ASP A 428 4.18 -15.19 17.78
C ASP A 428 5.04 -15.68 18.97
N LEU A 429 6.01 -16.56 18.70
CA LEU A 429 6.91 -17.12 19.71
C LEU A 429 8.15 -16.25 19.94
N ILE A 430 8.66 -15.62 18.87
CA ILE A 430 9.74 -14.64 18.92
C ILE A 430 9.12 -13.26 18.76
N GLN A 431 9.29 -12.40 19.78
CA GLN A 431 9.19 -10.97 19.52
C GLN A 431 10.41 -10.59 18.70
N VAL A 432 10.22 -10.34 17.41
CA VAL A 432 11.28 -9.74 16.59
C VAL A 432 11.69 -8.47 17.31
N GLU A 433 12.96 -8.38 17.72
CA GLU A 433 13.55 -7.11 18.13
C GLU A 433 13.48 -6.19 16.90
N LYS A 434 12.38 -5.43 16.84
CA LYS A 434 12.29 -4.19 16.09
C LYS A 434 13.57 -3.41 16.38
N PRO A 435 14.21 -2.74 15.41
CA PRO A 435 15.19 -1.72 15.76
C PRO A 435 14.54 -0.86 16.84
N ARG A 436 15.19 -0.77 18.01
CA ARG A 436 14.65 -0.09 19.19
C ARG A 436 14.24 1.33 18.81
N VAL A 437 12.97 1.48 18.46
CA VAL A 437 12.18 2.61 18.89
C VAL A 437 12.20 2.47 20.40
N VAL A 438 12.79 3.44 21.07
CA VAL A 438 12.63 3.55 22.52
C VAL A 438 11.13 3.72 22.73
N GLU A 439 10.44 2.64 23.08
CA GLU A 439 9.14 2.73 23.72
C GLU A 439 9.39 3.36 25.09
N GLU A 440 9.38 4.69 25.10
CA GLU A 440 8.98 5.40 26.31
C GLU A 440 7.58 4.90 26.69
N PRO A 441 7.29 4.77 27.99
CA PRO A 441 5.99 4.30 28.43
C PRO A 441 4.90 5.11 27.73
N ILE A 442 3.80 4.46 27.36
CA ILE A 442 2.56 5.16 27.00
C ILE A 442 2.17 5.97 28.23
N VAL A 443 2.67 7.20 28.26
CA VAL A 443 2.14 8.28 29.08
C VAL A 443 0.75 8.49 28.49
N GLU A 444 -0.30 8.31 29.31
CA GLU A 444 -1.63 8.83 29.00
C GLU A 444 -1.45 10.20 28.32
N PRO A 445 -2.07 10.46 27.15
CA PRO A 445 -1.72 11.60 26.32
C PRO A 445 -1.64 12.84 27.20
N SER A 446 -0.41 13.29 27.43
CA SER A 446 -0.18 14.54 28.11
C SER A 446 -0.91 15.59 27.30
N LYS A 447 -1.50 16.58 27.98
CA LYS A 447 -2.14 17.74 27.34
C LYS A 447 -1.22 18.50 26.36
N ASP A 448 0.06 18.11 26.25
CA ASP A 448 1.09 18.68 25.39
C ASP A 448 1.51 17.81 24.16
N ALA A 449 0.82 16.72 23.81
CA ALA A 449 1.16 15.89 22.63
C ALA A 449 0.54 16.44 21.32
N ALA A 450 1.33 16.56 20.26
CA ALA A 450 0.86 17.06 18.96
C ALA A 450 -0.15 16.08 18.32
N PRO A 451 -1.23 16.57 17.69
CA PRO A 451 -2.27 15.71 17.13
C PRO A 451 -1.76 14.86 15.95
N PRO A 452 -2.11 13.56 15.90
CA PRO A 452 -1.61 12.61 14.90
C PRO A 452 -2.01 13.00 13.48
N ILE A 453 -1.16 12.76 12.49
CA ILE A 453 -1.39 13.11 11.08
C ILE A 453 -2.30 12.10 10.37
N GLY A 454 -2.29 10.84 10.80
CA GLY A 454 -3.07 9.77 10.19
C GLY A 454 -2.45 9.27 8.88
N SER A 455 -3.29 8.72 7.99
CA SER A 455 -2.85 8.03 6.76
C SER A 455 -2.55 8.95 5.58
N VAL A 456 -2.59 10.28 5.75
CA VAL A 456 -2.41 11.22 4.64
C VAL A 456 -1.79 12.52 5.12
N LEU A 457 -0.85 13.06 4.33
CA LEU A 457 -0.28 14.38 4.54
C LEU A 457 -0.27 15.16 3.23
N PHE A 458 -0.88 16.34 3.22
CA PHE A 458 -0.84 17.24 2.08
C PHE A 458 0.34 18.22 2.23
N VAL A 459 1.23 18.29 1.24
CA VAL A 459 2.39 19.18 1.28
C VAL A 459 2.20 20.31 0.27
N ASP A 460 2.16 21.55 0.77
CA ASP A 460 2.11 22.76 -0.04
C ASP A 460 3.16 23.77 0.40
N GLY A 461 3.41 24.82 -0.40
CA GLY A 461 4.39 25.85 -0.05
C GLY A 461 5.12 26.50 -1.23
N GLY A 462 6.07 27.36 -0.90
CA GLY A 462 6.90 28.14 -1.83
C GLY A 462 8.39 27.83 -1.71
N GLY A 463 9.08 27.59 -2.85
CA GLY A 463 10.49 27.19 -2.89
C GLY A 463 10.74 25.78 -2.32
N ALA A 464 11.76 25.07 -2.82
CA ALA A 464 12.27 23.80 -2.25
C ALA A 464 11.24 22.71 -1.79
N THR A 465 10.07 22.61 -2.43
CA THR A 465 9.04 21.62 -2.03
C THR A 465 9.47 20.18 -2.26
N ALA A 466 10.22 19.89 -3.33
CA ALA A 466 10.63 18.53 -3.63
C ALA A 466 11.57 17.93 -2.55
N PRO A 467 12.62 18.64 -2.06
CA PRO A 467 13.42 18.15 -0.94
C PRO A 467 12.59 17.89 0.32
N ALA A 468 11.63 18.77 0.61
CA ALA A 468 10.76 18.62 1.76
C ALA A 468 9.80 17.42 1.63
N GLU A 469 9.16 17.26 0.48
CA GLU A 469 8.29 16.11 0.19
C GLU A 469 9.06 14.78 0.27
N LEU A 470 10.29 14.71 -0.27
CA LEU A 470 11.15 13.53 -0.16
C LEU A 470 11.52 13.22 1.29
N GLY A 471 11.94 14.23 2.04
CA GLY A 471 12.33 14.08 3.43
C GLY A 471 11.18 13.65 4.34
N LEU A 472 9.99 14.24 4.15
CA LEU A 472 8.76 13.82 4.84
C LEU A 472 8.37 12.39 4.47
N MET A 473 8.51 12.00 3.20
CA MET A 473 8.24 10.63 2.76
C MET A 473 9.24 9.64 3.36
N PHE A 474 10.54 9.96 3.39
CA PHE A 474 11.55 9.14 4.09
C PHE A 474 11.25 9.00 5.58
N ALA A 475 10.82 10.08 6.23
CA ALA A 475 10.41 10.05 7.63
C ALA A 475 9.15 9.17 7.82
N ALA A 476 8.15 9.27 6.94
CA ALA A 476 6.95 8.45 6.99
C ALA A 476 7.24 6.95 6.81
N MET A 477 8.21 6.58 5.96
CA MET A 477 8.65 5.19 5.79
C MET A 477 9.24 4.56 7.05
N THR A 478 9.61 5.37 8.06
CA THR A 478 10.05 4.82 9.35
C THR A 478 8.91 4.24 10.18
N ALA A 479 7.65 4.63 9.88
CA ALA A 479 6.47 4.25 10.63
C ALA A 479 5.40 3.51 9.81
N HIS A 480 5.42 3.64 8.48
CA HIS A 480 4.43 3.04 7.58
C HIS A 480 5.07 2.06 6.60
N GLU A 481 4.46 0.88 6.40
CA GLU A 481 5.00 -0.16 5.51
C GLU A 481 4.75 0.14 4.04
N LYS A 482 3.54 0.60 3.70
CA LYS A 482 3.13 0.96 2.33
C LYS A 482 2.88 2.45 2.19
N VAL A 483 3.94 3.19 1.92
CA VAL A 483 3.83 4.62 1.56
C VAL A 483 3.38 4.78 0.11
N GLY A 484 2.68 5.88 -0.17
CA GLY A 484 2.22 6.27 -1.50
C GLY A 484 2.44 7.75 -1.76
N PHE A 485 2.66 8.12 -3.02
CA PHE A 485 2.72 9.50 -3.48
C PHE A 485 1.56 9.78 -4.42
N PHE A 486 0.83 10.88 -4.19
CA PHE A 486 -0.32 11.26 -5.01
C PHE A 486 -0.22 12.71 -5.51
N ARG A 487 -0.53 12.92 -6.79
CA ARG A 487 -0.58 14.25 -7.41
C ARG A 487 -2.03 14.65 -7.72
N PRO A 488 -2.64 15.62 -7.02
CA PRO A 488 -4.00 16.07 -7.32
C PRO A 488 -4.17 16.55 -8.76
N VAL A 489 -3.21 17.33 -9.25
CA VAL A 489 -3.12 17.78 -10.64
C VAL A 489 -1.74 17.41 -11.18
N HIS A 490 -1.73 16.71 -12.31
CA HIS A 490 -0.55 16.18 -12.99
C HIS A 490 -0.12 17.07 -14.17
N HIS A 491 1.20 17.30 -14.31
CA HIS A 491 1.76 18.03 -15.45
C HIS A 491 1.78 17.17 -16.73
N GLY A 492 0.72 17.28 -17.54
CA GLY A 492 0.73 16.92 -18.98
C GLY A 492 1.44 15.62 -19.37
N PHE A 493 2.23 15.64 -20.45
CA PHE A 493 2.83 14.42 -21.03
C PHE A 493 3.99 13.83 -20.23
N VAL A 494 4.65 14.56 -19.31
CA VAL A 494 5.77 14.07 -18.49
C VAL A 494 5.80 14.81 -17.14
N ASP A 495 5.27 14.19 -16.08
CA ASP A 495 5.43 14.69 -14.71
C ASP A 495 6.68 14.06 -14.07
N ARG A 496 7.76 14.83 -14.10
CA ARG A 496 9.08 14.43 -13.59
C ARG A 496 9.08 14.20 -12.07
N LYS A 497 8.24 14.89 -11.31
CA LYS A 497 8.16 14.69 -9.86
C LYS A 497 7.47 13.37 -9.57
N LEU A 498 6.39 13.06 -10.28
CA LEU A 498 5.76 11.74 -10.17
C LEU A 498 6.73 10.61 -10.55
N ALA A 499 7.50 10.78 -11.64
CA ALA A 499 8.56 9.83 -12.01
C ALA A 499 9.64 9.70 -10.92
N LEU A 500 10.07 10.82 -10.32
CA LEU A 500 11.01 10.84 -9.22
C LEU A 500 10.54 10.00 -8.03
N PHE A 501 9.34 10.27 -7.53
CA PHE A 501 8.80 9.57 -6.36
C PHE A 501 8.50 8.10 -6.67
N ARG A 502 8.04 7.81 -7.89
CA ARG A 502 7.78 6.45 -8.34
C ARG A 502 9.05 5.59 -8.33
N GLU A 503 10.16 6.11 -8.86
CA GLU A 503 11.43 5.39 -8.91
C GLU A 503 12.14 5.35 -7.53
N VAL A 504 12.08 6.43 -6.74
CA VAL A 504 12.76 6.51 -5.44
C VAL A 504 12.08 5.66 -4.36
N PHE A 505 10.76 5.56 -4.38
CA PHE A 505 9.97 4.85 -3.36
C PHE A 505 9.36 3.53 -3.85
N ASP A 506 9.79 3.02 -5.01
CA ASP A 506 9.33 1.73 -5.57
C ASP A 506 7.81 1.63 -5.69
N LEU A 507 7.18 2.66 -6.29
CA LEU A 507 5.72 2.75 -6.44
C LEU A 507 5.22 2.15 -7.77
N ASP A 508 5.93 1.16 -8.30
CA ASP A 508 5.66 0.50 -9.59
C ASP A 508 4.56 -0.57 -9.53
N ASP A 509 4.10 -0.89 -8.32
CA ASP A 509 3.00 -1.82 -8.06
C ASP A 509 1.63 -1.29 -8.50
N VAL A 510 1.52 0.00 -8.83
CA VAL A 510 0.31 0.63 -9.37
C VAL A 510 0.57 1.37 -10.69
N PRO A 511 -0.42 1.45 -11.60
CA PRO A 511 -0.30 2.25 -12.81
C PRO A 511 -0.21 3.75 -12.49
N VAL A 512 0.53 4.52 -13.31
CA VAL A 512 0.75 5.97 -13.14
C VAL A 512 -0.58 6.73 -13.07
N GLU A 513 -1.57 6.27 -13.82
CA GLU A 513 -2.92 6.84 -13.90
C GLU A 513 -3.68 6.82 -12.57
N ALA A 514 -3.31 5.93 -11.66
CA ALA A 514 -3.85 5.83 -10.30
C ALA A 514 -3.15 6.81 -9.33
N MET A 515 -1.94 7.26 -9.63
CA MET A 515 -1.13 8.11 -8.76
C MET A 515 -1.42 9.62 -8.94
N TYR A 516 -2.36 9.98 -9.82
CA TYR A 516 -2.80 11.36 -9.98
C TYR A 516 -4.31 11.49 -10.17
N GLY A 517 -4.85 12.63 -9.73
CA GLY A 517 -6.27 12.99 -9.88
C GLY A 517 -6.63 13.31 -11.34
N VAL A 518 -6.35 14.55 -11.74
CA VAL A 518 -6.64 15.04 -13.09
C VAL A 518 -5.39 15.56 -13.78
N THR A 519 -5.45 15.72 -15.09
CA THR A 519 -4.39 16.40 -15.84
C THR A 519 -4.52 17.92 -15.72
N GLU A 520 -3.43 18.66 -15.86
CA GLU A 520 -3.43 20.13 -15.87
C GLU A 520 -4.39 20.71 -16.92
N ALA A 521 -4.48 20.09 -18.11
CA ALA A 521 -5.41 20.51 -19.15
C ALA A 521 -6.87 20.38 -18.73
N GLU A 522 -7.22 19.32 -18.00
CA GLU A 522 -8.55 19.09 -17.48
C GLU A 522 -8.88 20.02 -16.30
N ALA A 523 -7.93 20.20 -15.38
CA ALA A 523 -8.07 21.14 -14.26
C ALA A 523 -8.33 22.57 -14.76
N ASN A 524 -7.52 23.05 -15.71
CA ASN A 524 -7.69 24.38 -16.29
C ASN A 524 -9.04 24.54 -17.01
N LYS A 525 -9.56 23.48 -17.64
CA LYS A 525 -10.88 23.50 -18.28
C LYS A 525 -12.01 23.66 -17.26
N LEU A 526 -11.96 22.93 -16.14
CA LEU A 526 -12.97 22.98 -15.08
C LEU A 526 -12.92 24.31 -14.31
N LEU A 527 -11.71 24.78 -13.99
CA LEU A 527 -11.52 26.09 -13.36
C LEU A 527 -12.01 27.24 -14.25
N ALA A 528 -11.78 27.17 -15.57
CA ALA A 528 -12.32 28.16 -16.50
C ALA A 528 -13.86 28.17 -16.58
N ALA A 529 -14.51 27.06 -16.22
CA ALA A 529 -15.95 26.94 -16.12
C ALA A 529 -16.52 27.29 -14.73
N ASN A 530 -15.66 27.70 -13.77
CA ASN A 530 -16.00 27.85 -12.35
C ASN A 530 -16.56 26.58 -11.69
N ASP A 531 -16.16 25.40 -12.18
CA ASP A 531 -16.61 24.09 -11.71
C ASP A 531 -15.52 23.41 -10.85
N GLU A 532 -15.18 24.06 -9.73
CA GLU A 532 -14.17 23.56 -8.79
C GLU A 532 -14.66 22.31 -8.02
N GLU A 533 -15.97 22.17 -7.86
CA GLU A 533 -16.57 21.05 -7.13
C GLU A 533 -16.33 19.72 -7.86
N THR A 534 -16.63 19.67 -9.16
CA THR A 534 -16.37 18.49 -10.00
C THR A 534 -14.88 18.16 -10.07
N LEU A 535 -14.02 19.19 -10.07
CA LEU A 535 -12.56 19.02 -10.02
C LEU A 535 -12.14 18.29 -8.73
N ILE A 536 -12.60 18.77 -7.57
CA ILE A 536 -12.28 18.17 -6.27
C ILE A 536 -12.86 16.74 -6.18
N GLU A 537 -14.08 16.50 -6.66
CA GLU A 537 -14.70 15.17 -6.63
C GLU A 537 -13.89 14.14 -7.44
N LYS A 538 -13.46 14.51 -8.66
CA LYS A 538 -12.62 13.63 -9.50
C LYS A 538 -11.29 13.29 -8.83
N ILE A 539 -10.65 14.29 -8.22
CA ILE A 539 -9.40 14.12 -7.48
C ILE A 539 -9.62 13.19 -6.29
N LEU A 540 -10.65 13.44 -5.49
CA LEU A 540 -10.98 12.66 -4.30
C LEU A 540 -11.28 11.20 -4.65
N THR A 541 -12.07 10.95 -5.69
CA THR A 541 -12.44 9.60 -6.15
C THR A 541 -11.20 8.77 -6.47
N LYS A 542 -10.26 9.32 -7.25
CA LYS A 542 -9.03 8.61 -7.59
C LYS A 542 -8.11 8.44 -6.39
N TYR A 543 -8.03 9.46 -5.53
CA TYR A 543 -7.25 9.37 -4.31
C TYR A 543 -7.74 8.26 -3.39
N LEU A 544 -9.05 8.14 -3.17
CA LEU A 544 -9.63 7.10 -2.31
C LEU A 544 -9.33 5.70 -2.86
N ALA A 545 -9.48 5.49 -4.18
CA ALA A 545 -9.12 4.23 -4.81
C ALA A 545 -7.63 3.89 -4.67
N TYR A 546 -6.75 4.90 -4.74
CA TYR A 546 -5.32 4.72 -4.54
C TYR A 546 -4.96 4.44 -3.07
N ARG A 547 -5.61 5.15 -2.14
CA ARG A 547 -5.44 5.00 -0.69
C ARG A 547 -5.74 3.59 -0.20
N GLU A 548 -6.70 2.87 -0.80
CA GLU A 548 -6.99 1.47 -0.41
C GLU A 548 -5.76 0.53 -0.47
N SER A 549 -4.75 0.89 -1.27
CA SER A 549 -3.50 0.14 -1.41
C SER A 549 -2.35 0.63 -0.53
N ARG A 550 -2.53 1.71 0.24
CA ARG A 550 -1.46 2.45 0.94
C ARG A 550 -1.83 2.73 2.41
N ASP A 551 -0.86 2.59 3.30
CA ASP A 551 -1.00 2.90 4.73
C ASP A 551 -0.87 4.41 4.98
N PHE A 552 -0.01 5.06 4.18
CA PHE A 552 0.23 6.50 4.24
C PHE A 552 0.40 7.09 2.84
N VAL A 553 -0.30 8.18 2.53
CA VAL A 553 -0.18 8.86 1.24
C VAL A 553 0.30 10.30 1.44
N LEU A 554 1.45 10.63 0.84
CA LEU A 554 1.90 12.01 0.72
C LEU A 554 1.31 12.64 -0.54
N VAL A 555 0.50 13.67 -0.35
CA VAL A 555 -0.17 14.40 -1.43
C VAL A 555 0.62 15.66 -1.74
N SER A 556 1.15 15.77 -2.96
CA SER A 556 1.90 16.97 -3.39
C SER A 556 0.94 18.09 -3.80
N ARG A 557 1.40 19.33 -3.72
CA ARG A 557 0.68 20.49 -4.26
C ARG A 557 0.24 20.29 -5.73
N PRO A 558 -0.92 20.85 -6.12
CA PRO A 558 -1.42 20.77 -7.49
C PRO A 558 -0.52 21.51 -8.48
N ALA A 559 -0.26 20.87 -9.63
CA ALA A 559 0.49 21.43 -10.74
C ALA A 559 -0.35 22.38 -11.60
N ILE A 560 -0.66 23.57 -11.09
CA ILE A 560 -1.38 24.63 -11.80
C ILE A 560 -0.53 25.89 -11.97
N GLY A 561 -0.67 26.56 -13.13
CA GLY A 561 0.03 27.80 -13.44
C GLY A 561 -0.57 29.02 -12.73
N GLY A 562 0.27 29.87 -12.16
CA GLY A 562 -0.14 31.10 -11.44
C GLY A 562 -0.11 30.95 -9.91
N SER A 563 0.13 32.06 -9.20
CA SER A 563 0.09 32.12 -7.72
C SER A 563 -1.29 32.46 -7.17
N ALA A 564 -2.11 33.21 -7.92
CA ALA A 564 -3.44 33.62 -7.50
C ALA A 564 -4.42 32.42 -7.46
N GLY A 565 -5.09 32.22 -6.32
CA GLY A 565 -6.10 31.15 -6.14
C GLY A 565 -5.53 29.75 -5.88
N ARG A 566 -4.21 29.53 -5.97
CA ARG A 566 -3.62 28.19 -5.75
C ARG A 566 -3.82 27.68 -4.34
N LEU A 567 -3.62 28.53 -3.33
CA LEU A 567 -3.80 28.16 -1.92
C LEU A 567 -5.26 27.78 -1.62
N GLN A 568 -6.23 28.49 -2.21
CA GLN A 568 -7.65 28.17 -2.07
C GLN A 568 -7.96 26.77 -2.60
N LEU A 569 -7.48 26.43 -3.80
CA LEU A 569 -7.65 25.10 -4.37
C LEU A 569 -6.96 24.02 -3.53
N SER A 570 -5.72 24.23 -3.10
CA SER A 570 -5.00 23.29 -2.23
C SER A 570 -5.74 23.04 -0.92
N SER A 571 -6.24 24.09 -0.27
CA SER A 571 -7.06 24.00 0.94
C SER A 571 -8.36 23.24 0.67
N GLY A 572 -9.03 23.50 -0.45
CA GLY A 572 -10.25 22.79 -0.86
C GLY A 572 -10.04 21.29 -1.08
N ILE A 573 -8.91 20.90 -1.70
CA ILE A 573 -8.54 19.50 -1.92
C ILE A 573 -8.15 18.84 -0.59
N ALA A 574 -7.31 19.50 0.23
CA ALA A 574 -6.90 18.99 1.53
C ALA A 574 -8.10 18.78 2.46
N ALA A 575 -9.04 19.73 2.49
CA ALA A 575 -10.30 19.61 3.23
C ALA A 575 -11.12 18.40 2.77
N ALA A 576 -11.22 18.18 1.45
CA ALA A 576 -11.96 17.04 0.89
C ALA A 576 -11.33 15.70 1.28
N MET A 577 -10.00 15.62 1.32
CA MET A 577 -9.23 14.42 1.70
C MET A 577 -9.09 14.22 3.21
N GLN A 578 -9.47 15.21 4.02
CA GLN A 578 -9.10 15.33 5.44
C GLN A 578 -7.59 15.29 5.66
N ALA A 579 -6.83 15.74 4.67
CA ALA A 579 -5.39 15.74 4.76
C ALA A 579 -4.93 16.94 5.57
N PRO A 580 -4.27 16.74 6.73
CA PRO A 580 -3.52 17.79 7.38
C PRO A 580 -2.50 18.37 6.39
N VAL A 581 -2.27 19.68 6.44
CA VAL A 581 -1.33 20.34 5.54
C VAL A 581 0.00 20.55 6.24
N CYS A 582 1.10 20.12 5.62
CA CYS A 582 2.43 20.60 5.93
C CYS A 582 2.80 21.74 4.97
N TRP A 583 3.14 22.90 5.53
CA TRP A 583 3.55 24.05 4.74
C TRP A 583 5.07 24.12 4.62
N VAL A 584 5.59 24.26 3.40
CA VAL A 584 7.02 24.44 3.11
C VAL A 584 7.30 25.91 2.83
N HIS A 585 8.14 26.50 3.66
CA HIS A 585 8.57 27.90 3.56
C HIS A 585 10.08 27.93 3.26
N GLY A 586 10.44 28.28 2.02
CA GLY A 586 11.84 28.44 1.61
C GLY A 586 12.32 29.87 1.77
N LEU A 587 13.43 30.07 2.48
CA LEU A 587 14.08 31.38 2.62
C LEU A 587 15.01 31.62 1.41
N TYR A 588 14.68 32.62 0.58
CA TYR A 588 15.50 33.04 -0.57
C TYR A 588 15.46 34.57 -0.69
N ALA A 589 16.55 35.19 -1.14
CA ALA A 589 16.56 36.61 -1.47
C ALA A 589 15.81 36.88 -2.78
N ASP A 590 14.85 37.80 -2.73
CA ASP A 590 14.33 38.68 -3.78
C ASP A 590 14.15 38.08 -5.19
N GLY A 591 13.76 36.81 -5.29
CA GLY A 591 13.46 36.16 -6.57
C GLY A 591 14.68 35.96 -7.50
N THR A 592 15.91 36.18 -7.01
CA THR A 592 17.16 35.95 -7.75
C THR A 592 17.72 34.55 -7.55
N GLY A 593 17.25 33.83 -6.52
CA GLY A 593 17.73 32.48 -6.20
C GLY A 593 19.14 32.44 -5.61
N GLU A 594 19.71 33.61 -5.24
CA GLU A 594 20.98 33.69 -4.51
C GLU A 594 20.72 33.80 -3.00
N PHE A 595 21.50 33.05 -2.22
CA PHE A 595 21.52 33.11 -0.77
C PHE A 595 22.21 34.41 -0.33
N LEU A 596 21.56 35.24 0.49
CA LEU A 596 22.22 36.36 1.17
C LEU A 596 22.60 35.91 2.59
N PRO A 597 23.89 35.67 2.89
CA PRO A 597 24.32 35.36 4.26
C PRO A 597 24.13 36.53 5.22
N GLU A 598 23.90 37.75 4.71
CA GLU A 598 24.06 38.99 5.46
C GLU A 598 22.78 39.46 6.20
N HIS A 599 21.65 38.77 6.05
CA HIS A 599 20.35 39.23 6.59
C HIS A 599 19.54 38.22 7.41
N LEU A 600 19.97 36.97 7.57
CA LEU A 600 19.32 36.02 8.46
C LEU A 600 19.93 36.14 9.87
N ASN A 601 19.28 36.94 10.72
CA ASN A 601 19.48 36.87 12.17
C ASN A 601 18.93 35.51 12.69
N ASP A 602 19.12 35.19 13.98
CA ASP A 602 18.55 34.00 14.65
C ASP A 602 16.98 33.91 14.59
N GLU A 603 16.29 34.77 13.84
CA GLU A 603 14.85 35.01 13.84
C GLU A 603 14.30 35.15 12.41
N LEU A 604 13.05 34.71 12.19
CA LEU A 604 12.29 35.03 10.97
C LEU A 604 11.91 36.52 10.97
N GLY A 605 11.94 37.14 9.79
CA GLY A 605 11.49 38.51 9.61
C GLY A 605 9.97 38.66 9.71
N ASP A 606 9.52 39.91 9.89
CA ASP A 606 8.09 40.22 10.06
C ASP A 606 7.24 39.80 8.85
N ASN A 607 7.82 39.82 7.65
CA ASN A 607 7.12 39.45 6.41
C ASN A 607 6.90 37.93 6.34
N GLU A 608 7.90 37.14 6.68
CA GLU A 608 7.83 35.67 6.71
C GLU A 608 6.82 35.20 7.77
N LEU A 609 6.83 35.84 8.94
CA LEU A 609 5.85 35.55 10.00
C LEU A 609 4.43 35.94 9.60
N ALA A 610 4.24 37.08 8.92
CA ALA A 610 2.94 37.49 8.41
C ALA A 610 2.40 36.51 7.36
N GLU A 611 3.27 35.99 6.48
CA GLU A 611 2.88 34.97 5.50
C GLU A 611 2.44 33.67 6.19
N LEU A 612 3.23 33.16 7.14
CA LEU A 612 2.88 31.94 7.89
C LEU A 612 1.59 32.12 8.71
N ALA A 613 1.37 33.30 9.31
CA ALA A 613 0.15 33.62 10.02
C ALA A 613 -1.06 33.64 9.09
N GLN A 614 -0.92 34.22 7.89
CA GLN A 614 -1.98 34.24 6.89
C GLN A 614 -2.33 32.83 6.41
N VAL A 615 -1.32 32.00 6.10
CA VAL A 615 -1.54 30.60 5.70
C VAL A 615 -2.26 29.81 6.80
N ALA A 616 -1.84 29.96 8.06
CA ALA A 616 -2.51 29.32 9.18
C ALA A 616 -3.97 29.79 9.33
N SER A 617 -4.26 31.07 9.07
CA SER A 617 -5.61 31.60 9.05
C SER A 617 -6.45 31.01 7.91
N ASP A 618 -5.92 31.02 6.68
CA ASP A 618 -6.62 30.54 5.49
C ASP A 618 -6.96 29.05 5.59
N LEU A 619 -6.04 28.22 6.12
CA LEU A 619 -6.30 26.80 6.37
C LEU A 619 -7.41 26.60 7.40
N ARG A 620 -7.41 27.38 8.48
CA ARG A 620 -8.47 27.33 9.52
C ARG A 620 -9.83 27.73 8.95
N GLU A 621 -9.90 28.72 8.05
CA GLU A 621 -11.15 29.11 7.38
C GLU A 621 -11.74 27.96 6.55
N HIS A 622 -10.89 27.10 5.97
CA HIS A 622 -11.29 25.92 5.20
C HIS A 622 -11.43 24.65 6.06
N ALA A 623 -11.40 24.78 7.39
CA ALA A 623 -11.41 23.67 8.35
C ALA A 623 -10.28 22.64 8.11
N VAL A 624 -9.14 23.09 7.56
CA VAL A 624 -7.95 22.26 7.33
C VAL A 624 -6.97 22.47 8.48
N ARG A 625 -6.49 21.36 9.04
CA ARG A 625 -5.47 21.40 10.09
C ARG A 625 -4.08 21.62 9.49
N LEU A 626 -3.35 22.60 10.03
CA LEU A 626 -1.92 22.73 9.78
C LEU A 626 -1.17 21.69 10.63
N ALA A 627 -0.58 20.70 9.96
CA ALA A 627 0.16 19.58 10.56
C ALA A 627 1.55 19.98 11.06
N GLY A 628 2.13 21.01 10.46
CA GLY A 628 3.46 21.53 10.77
C GLY A 628 4.05 22.36 9.63
N VAL A 629 5.20 22.99 9.89
CA VAL A 629 5.91 23.81 8.89
C VAL A 629 7.33 23.31 8.67
N VAL A 630 7.74 23.18 7.41
CA VAL A 630 9.13 22.97 7.02
C VAL A 630 9.72 24.33 6.63
N VAL A 631 10.69 24.83 7.39
CA VAL A 631 11.46 26.02 7.04
C VAL A 631 12.78 25.56 6.44
N ALA A 632 13.01 25.87 5.17
CA ALA A 632 14.21 25.44 4.43
C ALA A 632 15.20 26.59 4.22
N ASN A 633 16.49 26.22 4.05
CA ASN A 633 17.63 27.12 3.83
C ASN A 633 17.96 28.03 5.01
N LEU A 634 17.96 27.48 6.22
CA LEU A 634 18.42 28.22 7.40
C LEU A 634 19.97 28.28 7.48
N PRO A 635 20.57 29.28 8.13
CA PRO A 635 22.02 29.34 8.29
C PRO A 635 22.58 28.15 9.11
N PRO A 636 23.67 27.49 8.69
CA PRO A 636 24.13 26.21 9.27
C PRO A 636 24.70 26.26 10.71
N ASP A 637 25.00 27.45 11.25
CA ASP A 637 25.80 27.63 12.49
C ASP A 637 25.01 28.08 13.74
N GLN A 638 23.66 28.08 13.71
CA GLN A 638 22.85 28.58 14.84
C GLN A 638 21.84 27.56 15.36
N THR A 639 21.68 27.48 16.69
CA THR A 639 20.52 26.85 17.32
C THR A 639 19.28 27.71 17.05
N HIS A 640 18.44 27.30 16.09
CA HIS A 640 17.23 28.02 15.66
C HIS A 640 16.08 28.03 16.71
N GLU A 641 16.39 28.20 17.99
CA GLU A 641 15.40 28.19 19.08
C GLU A 641 14.41 29.35 18.96
N LYS A 642 14.85 30.54 18.57
CA LYS A 642 13.95 31.69 18.46
C LYS A 642 12.94 31.54 17.32
N VAL A 643 13.35 30.95 16.19
CA VAL A 643 12.43 30.60 15.10
C VAL A 643 11.36 29.64 15.60
N ARG A 644 11.73 28.64 16.41
CA ARG A 644 10.78 27.72 17.03
C ARG A 644 9.81 28.45 17.96
N ASP A 645 10.27 29.40 18.75
CA ASP A 645 9.41 30.18 19.65
C ASP A 645 8.46 31.12 18.88
N GLN A 646 8.92 31.72 17.77
CA GLN A 646 8.08 32.50 16.87
C GLN A 646 6.96 31.64 16.24
N LEU A 647 7.29 30.43 15.77
CA LEU A 647 6.31 29.48 15.23
C LEU A 647 5.27 29.06 16.28
N LYS A 648 5.71 28.77 17.52
CA LYS A 648 4.79 28.50 18.63
C LYS A 648 3.88 29.69 18.93
N GLY A 649 4.39 30.92 18.84
CA GLY A 649 3.60 32.15 18.98
C GLY A 649 2.44 32.26 17.96
N LEU A 650 2.58 31.63 16.79
CA LEU A 650 1.53 31.54 15.77
C LEU A 650 0.57 30.34 15.97
N GLY A 651 0.78 29.53 17.01
CA GLY A 651 0.05 28.30 17.26
C GLY A 651 0.49 27.14 16.36
N ILE A 652 1.74 27.15 15.89
CA ILE A 652 2.35 26.08 15.10
C ILE A 652 3.21 25.25 16.06
N GLU A 653 2.79 24.01 16.32
CA GLU A 653 3.38 23.17 17.38
C GLU A 653 4.49 22.23 16.90
N THR A 654 4.61 22.04 15.59
CA THR A 654 5.46 21.06 14.92
C THR A 654 6.17 21.71 13.74
N ALA A 655 7.50 21.56 13.68
CA ALA A 655 8.30 22.11 12.58
C ALA A 655 9.46 21.20 12.16
N ALA A 656 9.99 21.46 10.97
CA ALA A 656 11.31 20.99 10.54
C ALA A 656 12.13 22.22 10.12
N LEU A 657 13.26 22.44 10.78
CA LEU A 657 14.12 23.62 10.57
C LEU A 657 15.39 23.18 9.85
N LEU A 658 15.34 23.19 8.52
CA LEU A 658 16.40 22.62 7.68
C LEU A 658 17.49 23.66 7.39
N PRO A 659 18.76 23.40 7.76
CA PRO A 659 19.84 24.27 7.34
C PRO A 659 20.04 24.22 5.82
N HIS A 660 20.71 25.24 5.31
CA HIS A 660 21.16 25.32 3.94
C HIS A 660 22.14 24.18 3.64
N ASP A 661 21.93 23.52 2.49
CA ASP A 661 22.78 22.46 1.99
C ASP A 661 23.05 22.69 0.50
N ASP A 662 24.31 22.99 0.19
CA ASP A 662 24.82 23.26 -1.17
C ASP A 662 24.47 22.15 -2.18
N SER A 663 24.21 20.93 -1.72
CA SER A 663 23.88 19.79 -2.57
C SER A 663 22.63 20.02 -3.43
N PHE A 664 21.66 20.80 -2.94
CA PHE A 664 20.42 21.07 -3.68
C PHE A 664 20.56 22.19 -4.71
N GLU A 665 21.54 23.07 -4.56
CA GLU A 665 21.74 24.25 -5.42
C GLU A 665 22.74 24.03 -6.55
N LYS A 666 23.55 22.97 -6.47
CA LYS A 666 24.51 22.65 -7.53
C LYS A 666 23.89 21.73 -8.58
N VAL A 667 24.16 22.06 -9.84
CA VAL A 667 23.82 21.21 -10.99
C VAL A 667 24.86 20.10 -11.11
N THR A 668 24.41 18.90 -11.44
CA THR A 668 25.22 17.71 -11.69
C THR A 668 25.37 17.48 -13.19
N VAL A 669 26.42 16.74 -13.56
CA VAL A 669 26.68 16.37 -14.96
C VAL A 669 25.52 15.55 -15.54
N ALA A 670 24.84 14.72 -14.74
CA ALA A 670 23.65 13.98 -15.16
C ALA A 670 22.44 14.88 -15.45
N GLU A 671 22.21 15.92 -14.65
CA GLU A 671 21.14 16.89 -14.91
C GLU A 671 21.39 17.67 -16.20
N ILE A 672 22.65 18.00 -16.47
CA ILE A 672 23.06 18.63 -17.72
C ILE A 672 22.83 17.67 -18.89
N ALA A 673 23.25 16.41 -18.77
CA ALA A 673 23.06 15.40 -19.81
C ALA A 673 21.58 15.20 -20.17
N ASP A 674 20.71 15.14 -19.15
CA ASP A 674 19.26 15.07 -19.33
C ASP A 674 18.69 16.33 -20.01
N THR A 675 19.16 17.53 -19.64
CA THR A 675 18.72 18.79 -20.28
C THR A 675 19.11 18.85 -21.76
N VAL A 676 20.33 18.46 -22.12
CA VAL A 676 20.86 18.60 -23.48
C VAL A 676 20.68 17.35 -24.35
N GLY A 677 20.14 16.27 -23.79
CA GLY A 677 20.04 14.98 -24.46
C GLY A 677 21.41 14.43 -24.86
N ALA A 678 22.32 14.32 -23.90
CA ALA A 678 23.67 13.79 -24.11
C ALA A 678 23.84 12.39 -23.54
N ASP A 679 24.60 11.57 -24.27
CA ASP A 679 24.94 10.20 -23.88
C ASP A 679 26.35 10.16 -23.26
N LEU A 680 26.52 9.39 -22.18
CA LEU A 680 27.84 9.11 -21.63
C LEU A 680 28.59 8.17 -22.59
N ILE A 681 29.69 8.64 -23.19
CA ILE A 681 30.50 7.84 -24.12
C ILE A 681 31.79 7.31 -23.49
N TYR A 682 32.22 7.88 -22.36
CA TYR A 682 33.38 7.43 -21.60
C TYR A 682 33.25 7.85 -20.13
N GLY A 683 33.62 6.97 -19.20
CA GLY A 683 33.69 7.25 -17.76
C GLY A 683 32.78 6.37 -16.91
N CYS A 684 32.99 6.41 -15.59
CA CYS A 684 32.21 5.62 -14.65
C CYS A 684 30.82 6.24 -14.42
N GLU A 685 29.77 5.43 -14.55
CA GLU A 685 28.38 5.88 -14.42
C GLU A 685 28.06 6.43 -13.02
N SER A 686 28.67 5.89 -11.96
CA SER A 686 28.48 6.37 -10.58
C SER A 686 29.10 7.75 -10.34
N VAL A 687 30.23 8.05 -10.98
CA VAL A 687 30.88 9.37 -10.95
C VAL A 687 30.05 10.36 -11.76
N PHE A 688 29.69 10.00 -12.99
CA PHE A 688 28.85 10.81 -13.87
C PHE A 688 27.55 11.29 -13.20
N LYS A 689 26.85 10.39 -12.47
CA LYS A 689 25.58 10.70 -11.80
C LYS A 689 25.67 11.72 -10.67
N ASN A 690 26.79 11.75 -9.96
CA ASN A 690 26.97 12.57 -8.75
C ASN A 690 27.95 13.74 -8.93
N GLN A 691 28.62 13.82 -10.08
CA GLN A 691 29.63 14.85 -10.32
C GLN A 691 28.96 16.23 -10.43
N ARG A 692 29.35 17.14 -9.54
CA ARG A 692 28.89 18.54 -9.52
C ARG A 692 29.54 19.34 -10.63
N VAL A 693 28.87 20.40 -11.08
CA VAL A 693 29.37 21.39 -12.03
C VAL A 693 29.26 22.76 -11.40
N ASP A 694 30.41 23.38 -11.10
CA ASP A 694 30.44 24.71 -10.49
C ASP A 694 30.54 25.81 -11.56
N SER A 695 31.20 25.52 -12.68
CA SER A 695 31.30 26.44 -13.82
C SER A 695 31.48 25.69 -15.14
N MET A 696 31.25 26.39 -16.25
CA MET A 696 31.38 25.86 -17.61
C MET A 696 32.42 26.66 -18.39
N THR A 697 33.27 25.95 -19.13
CA THR A 697 34.24 26.55 -20.06
C THR A 697 34.01 26.02 -21.47
N ILE A 698 33.89 26.93 -22.44
CA ILE A 698 33.77 26.55 -23.87
C ILE A 698 35.17 26.56 -24.49
N ALA A 699 35.70 25.38 -24.82
CA ALA A 699 37.06 25.21 -25.33
C ALA A 699 37.15 25.49 -26.83
N THR A 700 37.25 26.77 -27.20
CA THR A 700 37.45 27.22 -28.59
C THR A 700 38.91 27.56 -28.93
N LEU A 701 39.75 27.77 -27.92
CA LEU A 701 41.15 28.19 -28.06
C LEU A 701 42.11 27.01 -28.30
N ASP A 702 43.40 27.31 -28.48
CA ASP A 702 44.47 26.31 -28.46
C ASP A 702 44.67 25.70 -27.05
N VAL A 703 45.38 24.58 -26.98
CA VAL A 703 45.60 23.81 -25.75
C VAL A 703 46.33 24.63 -24.68
N ALA A 704 47.31 25.45 -25.04
CA ALA A 704 48.08 26.23 -24.08
C ALA A 704 47.21 27.27 -23.36
N ASN A 705 46.34 27.94 -24.11
CA ASN A 705 45.40 28.92 -23.57
C ASN A 705 44.25 28.27 -22.77
N LEU A 706 43.79 27.08 -23.18
CA LEU A 706 42.80 26.30 -22.43
C LEU A 706 43.36 25.92 -21.05
N LEU A 707 44.57 25.35 -21.00
CA LEU A 707 45.20 24.96 -19.73
C LEU A 707 45.40 26.15 -18.79
N THR A 708 45.76 27.31 -19.34
CA THR A 708 45.89 28.56 -18.56
C THR A 708 44.55 29.03 -17.99
N HIS A 709 43.43 28.86 -18.72
CA HIS A 709 42.09 29.17 -18.22
C HIS A 709 41.61 28.18 -17.16
N LEU A 710 41.86 26.88 -17.35
CA LEU A 710 41.60 25.86 -16.34
C LEU A 710 42.46 26.10 -15.09
N ASP A 711 43.66 26.67 -15.25
CA ASP A 711 44.58 27.01 -14.16
C ASP A 711 44.12 28.21 -13.32
N ASN A 712 43.61 29.25 -13.98
CA ASN A 712 43.20 30.52 -13.36
C ASN A 712 41.76 30.55 -12.83
N ALA A 713 40.97 29.51 -13.04
CA ALA A 713 39.61 29.46 -12.54
C ALA A 713 39.57 29.23 -11.02
N ASP A 714 38.90 30.12 -10.29
CA ASP A 714 38.65 29.99 -8.84
C ASP A 714 37.66 28.87 -8.47
N SER A 715 37.15 28.11 -9.47
CA SER A 715 36.16 27.04 -9.30
C SER A 715 36.77 25.67 -9.56
N ASN A 716 36.62 24.76 -8.59
CA ASN A 716 36.80 23.33 -8.81
C ASN A 716 35.62 22.78 -9.64
N HIS A 717 35.72 21.61 -10.27
CA HIS A 717 34.60 20.97 -11.00
C HIS A 717 34.07 21.74 -12.22
N GLN A 718 34.95 22.09 -13.16
CA GLN A 718 34.53 22.71 -14.42
C GLN A 718 34.01 21.71 -15.44
N LEU A 719 32.91 22.02 -16.12
CA LEU A 719 32.46 21.32 -17.33
C LEU A 719 33.07 21.96 -18.56
N VAL A 720 33.82 21.19 -19.35
CA VAL A 720 34.43 21.69 -20.58
C VAL A 720 33.58 21.30 -21.79
N VAL A 721 33.13 22.27 -22.59
CA VAL A 721 32.33 22.04 -23.80
C VAL A 721 33.21 22.20 -25.03
N VAL A 722 33.25 21.21 -25.92
CA VAL A 722 34.18 21.17 -27.07
C VAL A 722 33.58 20.46 -28.29
N ASP A 723 33.99 20.84 -29.50
CA ASP A 723 33.64 20.12 -30.74
C ASP A 723 34.28 18.71 -30.74
N ALA A 724 33.49 17.70 -31.13
CA ALA A 724 33.88 16.29 -31.10
C ALA A 724 35.03 15.89 -32.05
N ARG A 725 35.59 16.82 -32.84
CA ARG A 725 36.78 16.62 -33.69
C ARG A 725 38.08 17.11 -33.06
N ARG A 726 38.04 17.77 -31.89
CA ARG A 726 39.22 18.30 -31.20
C ARG A 726 39.85 17.24 -30.28
N ALA A 727 40.46 16.22 -30.89
CA ALA A 727 41.17 15.16 -30.16
C ALA A 727 42.31 15.71 -29.27
N ASP A 728 42.94 16.81 -29.69
CA ASP A 728 43.96 17.56 -28.96
C ASP A 728 43.46 18.09 -27.60
N VAL A 729 42.22 18.59 -27.54
CA VAL A 729 41.61 19.13 -26.32
C VAL A 729 41.25 18.01 -25.35
N ILE A 730 40.74 16.88 -25.85
CA ILE A 730 40.41 15.70 -25.02
C ILE A 730 41.66 15.21 -24.30
N LEU A 731 42.79 15.10 -25.01
CA LEU A 731 44.06 14.69 -24.43
C LEU A 731 44.63 15.73 -23.44
N ALA A 732 44.46 17.02 -23.73
CA ALA A 732 44.89 18.08 -22.82
C ALA A 732 44.09 18.08 -21.51
N VAL A 733 42.76 17.96 -21.59
CA VAL A 733 41.86 17.86 -20.43
C VAL A 733 42.15 16.59 -19.63
N ALA A 734 42.42 15.47 -20.30
CA ALA A 734 42.84 14.22 -19.67
C ALA A 734 44.10 14.38 -18.81
N LEU A 735 45.08 15.13 -19.29
CA LEU A 735 46.32 15.41 -18.56
C LEU A 735 46.07 16.41 -17.42
N ALA A 736 45.26 17.44 -17.66
CA ALA A 736 44.89 18.44 -16.66
C ALA A 736 44.10 17.84 -15.48
N ALA A 737 43.22 16.87 -15.76
CA ALA A 737 42.44 16.15 -14.76
C ALA A 737 43.29 15.38 -13.73
N ARG A 738 44.60 15.20 -13.97
CA ARG A 738 45.53 14.62 -12.99
C ARG A 738 45.95 15.60 -11.90
N LEU A 739 45.85 16.90 -12.18
CA LEU A 739 46.31 17.97 -11.30
C LEU A 739 45.14 18.76 -10.72
N LYS A 740 43.97 18.71 -11.36
CA LYS A 740 42.76 19.46 -10.99
C LYS A 740 41.50 18.61 -11.13
N THR A 741 40.47 18.95 -10.36
CA THR A 741 39.17 18.30 -10.44
C THR A 741 38.33 18.91 -11.56
N ILE A 742 38.12 18.15 -12.63
CA ILE A 742 37.29 18.53 -13.79
C ILE A 742 35.98 17.75 -13.70
N ALA A 743 34.84 18.44 -13.89
CA ALA A 743 33.53 17.81 -13.77
C ALA A 743 33.20 16.90 -14.96
N GLY A 744 33.57 17.29 -16.16
CA GLY A 744 33.22 16.51 -17.35
C GLY A 744 33.68 17.18 -18.63
N LEU A 745 33.56 16.44 -19.72
CA LEU A 745 33.80 16.93 -21.07
C LEU A 745 32.54 16.69 -21.92
N LEU A 746 31.92 17.75 -22.43
CA LEU A 746 30.72 17.67 -23.26
C LEU A 746 31.08 17.91 -24.73
N LEU A 747 31.00 16.85 -25.53
CA LEU A 747 31.29 16.84 -26.96
C LEU A 747 30.07 17.29 -27.78
N THR A 748 30.26 18.32 -28.61
CA THR A 748 29.25 18.89 -29.50
C THR A 748 29.56 18.58 -30.99
N GLY A 749 28.67 18.94 -31.91
CA GLY A 749 28.86 18.72 -33.35
C GLY A 749 28.28 17.40 -33.89
N PRO A 750 28.27 17.17 -35.22
CA PRO A 750 27.49 16.09 -35.84
C PRO A 750 28.13 14.69 -35.78
N ALA A 751 29.45 14.59 -35.66
CA ALA A 751 30.17 13.31 -35.61
C ALA A 751 31.42 13.40 -34.73
N VAL A 752 31.77 12.30 -34.09
CA VAL A 752 33.05 12.13 -33.38
C VAL A 752 34.12 11.82 -34.44
N GLY A 753 35.23 12.54 -34.45
CA GLY A 753 36.29 12.35 -35.45
C GLY A 753 37.00 11.00 -35.30
N GLU A 754 37.58 10.46 -36.39
CA GLU A 754 38.38 9.21 -36.36
C GLU A 754 39.54 9.31 -35.36
N GLU A 755 40.22 10.47 -35.31
CA GLU A 755 41.30 10.74 -34.34
C GLU A 755 40.78 10.71 -32.89
N THR A 756 39.58 11.25 -32.66
CA THR A 756 38.96 11.23 -31.33
C THR A 756 38.58 9.81 -30.92
N HIS A 757 38.04 9.00 -31.83
CA HIS A 757 37.77 7.59 -31.57
C HIS A 757 39.05 6.82 -31.23
N ALA A 758 40.14 7.06 -31.97
CA ALA A 758 41.43 6.43 -31.71
C ALA A 758 42.00 6.83 -30.34
N VAL A 759 41.90 8.12 -29.97
CA VAL A 759 42.34 8.62 -28.66
C VAL A 759 41.51 8.00 -27.53
N LEU A 760 40.18 7.95 -27.67
CA LEU A 760 39.31 7.33 -26.65
C LEU A 760 39.59 5.83 -26.50
N ALA A 761 39.78 5.11 -27.61
CA ALA A 761 40.10 3.68 -27.59
C ALA A 761 41.47 3.38 -26.95
N ASP A 762 42.49 4.19 -27.24
CA ASP A 762 43.83 4.02 -26.64
C ASP A 762 43.85 4.42 -25.14
N LEU A 763 43.06 5.43 -24.76
CA LEU A 763 42.87 5.81 -23.36
C LEU A 763 42.16 4.71 -22.56
N ASP A 764 41.14 4.07 -23.15
CA ASP A 764 40.41 2.95 -22.55
C ASP A 764 41.31 1.71 -22.37
N ALA A 765 42.08 1.38 -23.41
CA ALA A 765 43.00 0.23 -23.40
C ALA A 765 44.11 0.34 -22.34
N ARG A 766 44.52 1.56 -21.97
CA ARG A 766 45.67 1.79 -21.09
C ARG A 766 45.33 1.85 -19.60
N LYS A 767 44.05 1.90 -19.19
CA LYS A 767 43.53 1.86 -17.78
C LYS A 767 44.30 2.70 -16.72
N GLN A 768 45.15 3.66 -17.12
CA GLN A 768 46.14 4.31 -16.24
C GLN A 768 45.90 5.82 -16.07
N LEU A 769 44.86 6.39 -16.70
CA LEU A 769 44.54 7.82 -16.62
C LEU A 769 43.13 8.03 -16.03
N PRO A 770 42.99 8.75 -14.89
CA PRO A 770 41.69 9.15 -14.39
C PRO A 770 41.11 10.23 -15.31
N LEU A 771 40.16 9.83 -16.15
CA LEU A 771 39.49 10.75 -17.07
C LEU A 771 38.15 11.21 -16.48
N PRO A 772 37.80 12.50 -16.63
CA PRO A 772 36.47 12.98 -16.28
C PRO A 772 35.44 12.36 -17.26
N PRO A 773 34.15 12.27 -16.86
CA PRO A 773 33.11 11.72 -17.72
C PRO A 773 33.01 12.51 -19.04
N ILE A 774 33.00 11.80 -20.16
CA ILE A 774 32.91 12.37 -21.50
C ILE A 774 31.52 12.07 -22.06
N LEU A 775 30.83 13.13 -22.47
CA LEU A 775 29.45 13.12 -22.91
C LEU A 775 29.37 13.51 -24.37
N LYS A 776 28.41 12.95 -25.10
CA LYS A 776 28.11 13.33 -26.47
C LYS A 776 26.68 13.81 -26.59
N ALA A 777 26.50 15.10 -26.88
CA ALA A 777 25.18 15.64 -27.20
C ALA A 777 24.67 15.03 -28.52
N ARG A 778 23.42 14.54 -28.52
CA ARG A 778 22.80 13.88 -29.69
C ARG A 778 22.51 14.83 -30.84
N ALA A 779 22.16 16.07 -30.53
CA ALA A 779 21.83 17.10 -31.52
C ALA A 779 22.07 18.51 -30.96
N GLY A 780 22.18 19.49 -31.86
CA GLY A 780 22.31 20.91 -31.51
C GLY A 780 23.70 21.49 -31.82
N SER A 781 23.74 22.80 -32.06
CA SER A 781 24.99 23.55 -32.21
C SER A 781 25.67 23.76 -30.85
N THR A 782 26.98 23.97 -30.83
CA THR A 782 27.73 24.28 -29.60
C THR A 782 27.12 25.43 -28.81
N TYR A 783 26.60 26.46 -29.50
CA TYR A 783 25.93 27.59 -28.86
C TYR A 783 24.61 27.19 -28.18
N GLN A 784 23.75 26.42 -28.86
CA GLN A 784 22.47 25.95 -28.30
C GLN A 784 22.69 25.07 -27.07
N ILE A 785 23.67 24.17 -27.14
CA ILE A 785 24.05 23.29 -26.04
C ILE A 785 24.59 24.14 -24.88
N ALA A 786 25.52 25.06 -25.12
CA ALA A 786 26.06 25.92 -24.08
C ALA A 786 24.98 26.78 -23.40
N HIS A 787 24.01 27.31 -24.16
CA HIS A 787 22.87 28.05 -23.61
C HIS A 787 21.96 27.16 -22.76
N ALA A 788 21.67 25.93 -23.20
CA ALA A 788 20.87 24.98 -22.44
C ALA A 788 21.57 24.55 -21.13
N VAL A 789 22.89 24.37 -21.17
CA VAL A 789 23.70 24.12 -19.96
C VAL A 789 23.63 25.31 -19.01
N SER A 790 23.84 26.54 -19.48
CA SER A 790 23.85 27.74 -18.62
C SER A 790 22.48 28.09 -18.03
N THR A 791 21.40 27.59 -18.63
CA THR A 791 20.02 27.77 -18.13
C THR A 791 19.48 26.55 -17.38
N THR A 792 20.31 25.51 -17.19
CA THR A 792 19.92 24.34 -16.42
C THR A 792 19.80 24.72 -14.95
N THR A 793 18.61 24.52 -14.40
CA THR A 793 18.38 24.67 -12.96
C THR A 793 18.66 23.36 -12.22
N PRO A 794 19.13 23.43 -10.97
CA PRO A 794 19.24 22.26 -10.11
C PRO A 794 17.87 21.60 -9.93
N ARG A 795 17.85 20.27 -10.04
CA ARG A 795 16.67 19.45 -9.83
C ARG A 795 17.02 18.20 -9.01
N MET A 796 16.05 17.31 -8.85
CA MET A 796 16.32 15.99 -8.30
C MET A 796 15.86 14.96 -9.31
N LEU A 797 16.81 14.16 -9.76
CA LEU A 797 16.55 12.98 -10.58
C LEU A 797 16.59 11.76 -9.66
N PRO A 798 15.91 10.66 -10.03
CA PRO A 798 16.05 9.38 -9.32
C PRO A 798 17.51 8.95 -9.15
N THR A 799 18.36 9.32 -10.11
CA THR A 799 19.79 9.02 -10.12
C THR A 799 20.64 9.96 -9.28
N SER A 800 20.08 11.02 -8.69
CA SER A 800 20.80 12.04 -7.91
C SER A 800 21.04 11.58 -6.47
N HIS A 801 21.77 10.48 -6.27
CA HIS A 801 21.96 9.86 -4.95
C HIS A 801 22.44 10.86 -3.90
N SER A 802 23.40 11.73 -4.23
CA SER A 802 23.90 12.75 -3.27
C SER A 802 22.81 13.70 -2.78
N LYS A 803 21.84 14.06 -3.63
CA LYS A 803 20.72 14.95 -3.26
C LYS A 803 19.66 14.20 -2.46
N LEU A 804 19.40 12.94 -2.81
CA LEU A 804 18.48 12.05 -2.07
C LEU A 804 19.01 11.77 -0.65
N ASP A 805 20.30 11.47 -0.53
CA ASP A 805 20.97 11.24 0.76
C ASP A 805 21.00 12.51 1.62
N ALA A 806 21.22 13.68 1.01
CA ALA A 806 21.12 14.97 1.69
C ALA A 806 19.70 15.20 2.24
N ALA A 807 18.66 14.94 1.44
CA ALA A 807 17.26 15.12 1.86
C ALA A 807 16.92 14.21 3.04
N ARG A 808 17.34 12.93 2.97
CA ARG A 808 17.18 11.97 4.07
C ARG A 808 17.92 12.43 5.33
N THR A 809 19.19 12.79 5.20
CA THR A 809 20.05 13.19 6.33
C THR A 809 19.51 14.44 7.04
N LEU A 810 19.04 15.43 6.28
CA LEU A 810 18.46 16.65 6.84
C LEU A 810 17.19 16.35 7.64
N PHE A 811 16.29 15.52 7.13
CA PHE A 811 15.05 15.18 7.85
C PHE A 811 15.27 14.22 9.01
N ASP A 812 16.25 13.31 8.93
CA ASP A 812 16.64 12.48 10.07
C ASP A 812 17.17 13.33 11.24
N ARG A 813 17.88 14.44 10.95
CA ARG A 813 18.49 15.30 11.97
C ARG A 813 17.60 16.45 12.45
N TYR A 814 16.85 17.10 11.55
CA TYR A 814 16.21 18.40 11.81
C TYR A 814 14.68 18.37 11.83
N LEU A 815 14.05 17.20 11.57
CA LEU A 815 12.63 17.00 11.81
C LEU A 815 12.38 16.87 13.31
N GLU A 816 11.49 17.70 13.87
CA GLU A 816 11.21 17.65 15.31
C GLU A 816 10.60 16.30 15.73
N PRO A 817 10.97 15.76 16.91
CA PRO A 817 10.42 14.51 17.41
C PRO A 817 8.89 14.52 17.49
N ARG A 818 8.28 15.65 17.88
CA ARG A 818 6.82 15.81 17.90
C ARG A 818 6.19 15.62 16.52
N PHE A 819 6.81 16.18 15.49
CA PHE A 819 6.32 16.06 14.11
C PHE A 819 6.54 14.63 13.59
N ARG A 820 7.70 14.03 13.87
CA ARG A 820 7.99 12.63 13.53
C ARG A 820 7.00 11.65 14.18
N ASN A 821 6.65 11.86 15.45
CA ASN A 821 5.66 11.05 16.15
C ASN A 821 4.25 11.24 15.55
N ALA A 822 3.88 12.47 15.20
CA ALA A 822 2.61 12.75 14.55
C ALA A 822 2.51 12.09 13.17
N LEU A 823 3.62 12.03 12.40
CA LEU A 823 3.71 11.31 11.12
C LEU A 823 3.54 9.80 11.28
N GLY A 824 4.01 9.23 12.40
CA GLY A 824 3.99 7.78 12.64
C GLY A 824 2.77 7.25 13.39
N ALA A 825 1.73 8.05 13.57
CA ALA A 825 0.53 7.62 14.25
C ALA A 825 -0.31 6.65 13.39
N PRO A 826 -0.91 5.59 13.99
CA PRO A 826 -1.66 4.59 13.24
C PRO A 826 -2.92 5.17 12.58
N PRO A 827 -3.30 4.66 11.39
CA PRO A 827 -4.42 5.17 10.59
C PRO A 827 -5.77 5.15 11.32
N ASP A 828 -5.95 4.21 12.25
CA ASP A 828 -7.25 3.85 12.85
C ASP A 828 -7.77 4.84 13.91
N GLN A 829 -6.97 5.84 14.31
CA GLN A 829 -7.31 6.68 15.45
C GLN A 829 -8.25 7.86 15.12
N TYR A 830 -8.42 8.24 13.84
CA TYR A 830 -9.23 9.41 13.47
C TYR A 830 -9.88 9.28 12.09
N GLU A 831 -10.77 8.31 11.90
CA GLU A 831 -11.72 8.35 10.77
C GLU A 831 -12.98 9.12 11.17
N VAL A 832 -12.82 10.43 11.38
CA VAL A 832 -13.96 11.33 11.25
C VAL A 832 -14.38 11.28 9.78
N ILE A 833 -15.65 11.13 9.42
CA ILE A 833 -16.07 11.25 8.01
C ILE A 833 -16.33 12.73 7.72
N THR A 834 -15.67 13.33 6.73
CA THR A 834 -15.97 14.71 6.29
C THR A 834 -17.32 14.79 5.56
N PRO A 835 -17.93 15.98 5.50
CA PRO A 835 -19.08 16.24 4.65
C PRO A 835 -18.92 15.72 3.20
N LYS A 836 -17.78 16.04 2.56
CA LYS A 836 -17.50 15.63 1.18
C LYS A 836 -17.25 14.13 1.02
N LEU A 837 -16.54 13.50 1.96
CA LEU A 837 -16.34 12.05 1.95
C LEU A 837 -17.66 11.30 2.17
N PHE A 838 -18.50 11.81 3.07
CA PHE A 838 -19.85 11.30 3.31
C PHE A 838 -20.69 11.39 2.03
N GLN A 839 -20.78 12.57 1.40
CA GLN A 839 -21.50 12.74 0.13
C GLN A 839 -20.97 11.81 -0.96
N HIS A 840 -19.65 11.68 -1.10
CA HIS A 840 -19.03 10.77 -2.06
C HIS A 840 -19.43 9.30 -1.81
N HIS A 841 -19.45 8.86 -0.55
CA HIS A 841 -19.92 7.53 -0.17
C HIS A 841 -21.40 7.33 -0.51
N LEU A 842 -22.25 8.33 -0.23
CA LEU A 842 -23.68 8.27 -0.57
C LEU A 842 -23.89 8.10 -2.07
N PHE A 843 -23.26 8.94 -2.89
CA PHE A 843 -23.40 8.91 -4.34
C PHE A 843 -22.85 7.62 -4.96
N THR A 844 -21.69 7.16 -4.47
CA THR A 844 -21.07 5.92 -4.96
C THR A 844 -21.93 4.69 -4.65
N LYS A 845 -22.52 4.60 -3.44
CA LYS A 845 -23.44 3.51 -3.09
C LYS A 845 -24.73 3.56 -3.92
N ALA A 846 -25.34 4.75 -4.08
CA ALA A 846 -26.57 4.91 -4.84
C ALA A 846 -26.41 4.46 -6.30
N ARG A 847 -25.28 4.82 -6.93
CA ARG A 847 -24.95 4.44 -8.32
C ARG A 847 -24.83 2.93 -8.55
N ARG A 848 -24.48 2.13 -7.54
CA ARG A 848 -24.27 0.67 -7.69
C ARG A 848 -25.56 -0.12 -7.86
N ASP A 849 -26.66 0.32 -7.23
CA ASP A 849 -27.98 -0.32 -7.30
C ASP A 849 -29.06 0.77 -7.41
N PRO A 850 -29.27 1.34 -8.62
CA PRO A 850 -30.17 2.47 -8.81
C PRO A 850 -31.60 2.10 -8.43
N LYS A 851 -32.18 2.81 -7.46
CA LYS A 851 -33.58 2.62 -7.04
C LYS A 851 -34.50 3.59 -7.73
N ARG A 852 -35.77 3.20 -7.86
CA ARG A 852 -36.79 4.02 -8.50
C ARG A 852 -37.49 4.91 -7.49
N ILE A 853 -37.23 6.21 -7.58
CA ILE A 853 -37.74 7.22 -6.65
C ILE A 853 -38.81 8.08 -7.31
N VAL A 854 -39.94 8.25 -6.61
CA VAL A 854 -41.03 9.12 -7.05
C VAL A 854 -40.85 10.52 -6.48
N LEU A 855 -40.99 11.52 -7.36
CA LEU A 855 -41.00 12.94 -7.05
C LEU A 855 -42.41 13.50 -7.34
N PRO A 856 -43.29 13.64 -6.33
CA PRO A 856 -44.67 14.07 -6.53
C PRO A 856 -44.86 15.54 -6.95
N GLU A 857 -43.80 16.35 -6.84
CA GLU A 857 -43.85 17.81 -6.99
C GLU A 857 -43.09 18.26 -8.25
N GLY A 858 -43.35 17.62 -9.39
CA GLY A 858 -42.62 17.83 -10.64
C GLY A 858 -42.68 19.23 -11.22
N ASN A 859 -43.67 20.04 -10.81
CA ASN A 859 -43.83 21.42 -11.30
C ASN A 859 -42.93 22.44 -10.57
N ASP A 860 -42.25 22.06 -9.48
CA ASP A 860 -41.33 22.96 -8.78
C ASP A 860 -39.97 23.02 -9.51
N ARG A 861 -39.52 24.23 -9.85
CA ARG A 861 -38.24 24.45 -10.54
C ARG A 861 -37.05 23.78 -9.84
N ARG A 862 -37.02 23.75 -8.50
CA ARG A 862 -35.91 23.13 -7.75
C ARG A 862 -35.91 21.61 -7.92
N VAL A 863 -37.09 21.00 -7.95
CA VAL A 863 -37.25 19.54 -8.17
C VAL A 863 -36.79 19.16 -9.58
N VAL A 864 -37.15 19.96 -10.60
CA VAL A 864 -36.73 19.72 -11.99
C VAL A 864 -35.21 19.86 -12.14
N VAL A 865 -34.61 20.90 -11.55
CA VAL A 865 -33.15 21.09 -11.58
C VAL A 865 -32.44 19.92 -10.88
N ALA A 866 -32.90 19.53 -9.69
CA ALA A 866 -32.34 18.40 -8.94
C ALA A 866 -32.48 17.08 -9.72
N ALA A 867 -33.61 16.86 -10.38
CA ALA A 867 -33.84 15.67 -11.20
C ALA A 867 -32.83 15.57 -12.35
N GLY A 868 -32.51 16.68 -13.02
CA GLY A 868 -31.47 16.71 -14.03
C GLY A 868 -30.09 16.33 -13.51
N GLU A 869 -29.70 16.89 -12.38
CA GLU A 869 -28.42 16.61 -11.74
C GLU A 869 -28.30 15.13 -11.34
N LEU A 870 -29.37 14.55 -10.77
CA LEU A 870 -29.45 13.14 -10.42
C LEU A 870 -29.32 12.22 -11.65
N LEU A 871 -29.92 12.60 -12.77
CA LEU A 871 -29.88 11.85 -14.04
C LEU A 871 -28.51 11.96 -14.72
N GLU A 872 -27.91 13.15 -14.77
CA GLU A 872 -26.58 13.37 -15.34
C GLU A 872 -25.51 12.54 -14.59
N ARG A 873 -25.64 12.46 -13.26
CA ARG A 873 -24.74 11.69 -12.39
C ARG A 873 -25.05 10.18 -12.34
N ASN A 874 -26.13 9.73 -13.00
CA ASN A 874 -26.65 8.35 -13.00
C ASN A 874 -26.80 7.74 -11.60
N LEU A 875 -27.46 8.46 -10.68
CA LEU A 875 -27.57 8.04 -9.28
C LEU A 875 -28.81 7.20 -8.97
N VAL A 876 -29.93 7.44 -9.66
CA VAL A 876 -31.25 6.85 -9.37
C VAL A 876 -32.10 6.74 -10.65
N GLU A 877 -33.15 5.93 -10.62
CA GLU A 877 -34.26 6.04 -11.59
C GLU A 877 -35.33 6.98 -11.04
N LEU A 878 -35.85 7.90 -11.86
CA LEU A 878 -36.83 8.90 -11.42
C LEU A 878 -38.21 8.68 -12.05
N ILE A 879 -39.25 8.82 -11.22
CA ILE A 879 -40.62 9.05 -11.66
C ILE A 879 -41.03 10.45 -11.23
N ILE A 880 -41.21 11.36 -12.17
CA ILE A 880 -41.63 12.74 -11.89
C ILE A 880 -43.13 12.83 -12.14
N LEU A 881 -43.91 13.23 -11.12
CA LEU A 881 -45.35 13.42 -11.27
C LEU A 881 -45.66 14.86 -11.66
N GLY A 882 -46.47 15.04 -12.71
CA GLY A 882 -46.91 16.34 -13.18
C GLY A 882 -47.14 16.39 -14.70
N ASN A 883 -47.51 17.58 -15.20
CA ASN A 883 -47.75 17.76 -16.62
C ASN A 883 -46.44 17.76 -17.41
N ARG A 884 -46.38 16.92 -18.46
CA ARG A 884 -45.15 16.73 -19.25
C ARG A 884 -44.64 18.02 -19.88
N ASP A 885 -45.50 18.80 -20.52
CA ASP A 885 -45.08 19.98 -21.27
C ASP A 885 -44.60 21.08 -20.32
N GLU A 886 -45.21 21.20 -19.14
CA GLU A 886 -44.78 22.13 -18.09
C GLU A 886 -43.41 21.75 -17.51
N ILE A 887 -43.19 20.48 -17.19
CA ILE A 887 -41.91 19.99 -16.64
C ILE A 887 -40.77 20.22 -17.64
N LEU A 888 -40.98 19.91 -18.93
CA LEU A 888 -39.98 20.10 -19.97
C LEU A 888 -39.69 21.59 -20.23
N ALA A 889 -40.70 22.46 -20.17
CA ALA A 889 -40.50 23.90 -20.29
C ALA A 889 -39.64 24.46 -19.14
N VAL A 890 -39.88 24.00 -17.91
CA VAL A 890 -39.05 24.37 -16.75
C VAL A 890 -37.62 23.84 -16.89
N ALA A 891 -37.44 22.64 -17.43
CA ALA A 891 -36.13 22.05 -17.68
C ALA A 891 -35.34 22.86 -18.72
N ASP A 892 -35.98 23.23 -19.84
CA ASP A 892 -35.38 24.07 -20.88
C ASP A 892 -34.99 25.46 -20.36
N GLU A 893 -35.84 26.11 -19.55
CA GLU A 893 -35.53 27.40 -18.92
C GLU A 893 -34.36 27.29 -17.94
N ALA A 894 -34.25 26.16 -17.23
CA ALA A 894 -33.18 25.91 -16.29
C ALA A 894 -31.87 25.43 -16.95
N GLY A 895 -31.87 25.13 -18.25
CA GLY A 895 -30.72 24.59 -18.97
C GLY A 895 -30.41 23.12 -18.64
N VAL A 896 -31.43 22.36 -18.25
CA VAL A 896 -31.32 20.99 -17.76
C VAL A 896 -31.95 20.02 -18.75
N VAL A 897 -31.27 18.90 -19.04
CA VAL A 897 -31.76 17.91 -20.02
C VAL A 897 -32.54 16.80 -19.32
N ILE A 898 -33.84 16.71 -19.59
CA ILE A 898 -34.70 15.59 -19.16
C ILE A 898 -35.31 14.96 -20.43
N SER A 899 -34.88 13.74 -20.75
CA SER A 899 -35.38 12.97 -21.92
C SER A 899 -35.86 11.59 -21.49
N GLU A 900 -36.97 11.09 -22.04
CA GLU A 900 -37.49 9.73 -21.82
C GLU A 900 -36.99 8.73 -22.88
N GLU A 901 -35.84 9.00 -23.52
CA GLU A 901 -35.22 8.07 -24.46
C GLU A 901 -34.81 6.75 -23.79
N ALA A 902 -34.69 5.66 -24.56
CA ALA A 902 -34.45 4.30 -24.05
C ALA A 902 -33.14 4.11 -23.23
N LYS A 903 -32.33 5.16 -23.06
CA LYS A 903 -31.09 5.17 -22.28
C LYS A 903 -31.16 6.04 -21.01
N THR A 904 -32.23 6.79 -20.79
CA THR A 904 -32.38 7.68 -19.65
C THR A 904 -33.36 7.07 -18.63
N HIS A 905 -32.93 6.95 -17.38
CA HIS A 905 -33.69 6.33 -16.29
C HIS A 905 -34.74 7.29 -15.70
N VAL A 906 -35.57 7.93 -16.53
CA VAL A 906 -36.63 8.86 -16.10
C VAL A 906 -37.97 8.57 -16.78
N LYS A 907 -39.06 8.70 -16.02
CA LYS A 907 -40.43 8.62 -16.51
C LYS A 907 -41.26 9.78 -15.97
N ILE A 908 -41.97 10.49 -16.84
CA ILE A 908 -42.91 11.54 -16.42
C ILE A 908 -44.33 10.96 -16.44
N ILE A 909 -45.06 11.10 -15.35
CA ILE A 909 -46.45 10.61 -15.23
C ILE A 909 -47.33 11.77 -14.80
N ASP A 910 -48.30 12.12 -15.63
CA ASP A 910 -49.35 13.07 -15.28
C ASP A 910 -50.50 12.30 -14.60
N PRO A 911 -50.80 12.51 -13.30
CA PRO A 911 -51.90 11.83 -12.61
C PRO A 911 -53.27 12.03 -13.27
N GLU A 912 -53.48 13.15 -13.98
CA GLU A 912 -54.75 13.46 -14.67
C GLU A 912 -54.86 12.78 -16.04
N ALA A 913 -53.73 12.55 -16.70
CA ALA A 913 -53.64 12.02 -18.07
C ALA A 913 -52.92 10.67 -18.18
N CYS A 914 -52.69 9.98 -17.06
CA CYS A 914 -51.98 8.71 -17.02
C CYS A 914 -52.79 7.56 -17.66
N ASP A 915 -52.07 6.47 -17.94
CA ASP A 915 -52.66 5.25 -18.49
C ASP A 915 -53.82 4.72 -17.62
N ALA A 916 -54.94 4.40 -18.25
CA ALA A 916 -56.16 4.01 -17.54
C ALA A 916 -55.99 2.71 -16.72
N GLU A 917 -55.16 1.78 -17.19
CA GLU A 917 -54.86 0.53 -16.47
C GLU A 917 -54.06 0.83 -15.20
N LEU A 918 -53.05 1.70 -15.28
CA LEU A 918 -52.27 2.14 -14.11
C LEU A 918 -53.15 2.91 -13.10
N PHE A 919 -53.99 3.83 -13.59
CA PHE A 919 -54.86 4.62 -12.72
C PHE A 919 -55.88 3.74 -11.98
N ASP A 920 -56.56 2.84 -12.69
CA ASP A 920 -57.54 1.94 -12.09
C ASP A 920 -56.85 0.97 -11.11
N GLN A 921 -55.64 0.48 -11.42
CA GLN A 921 -54.84 -0.35 -10.51
C GLN A 921 -54.54 0.37 -9.18
N LEU A 922 -54.14 1.65 -9.24
CA LEU A 922 -53.86 2.47 -8.05
C LEU A 922 -55.14 2.74 -7.25
N ALA A 923 -56.24 3.10 -7.92
CA ALA A 923 -57.52 3.40 -7.27
C ALA A 923 -58.16 2.17 -6.60
N GLU A 924 -58.14 1.01 -7.27
CA GLU A 924 -58.61 -0.26 -6.71
C GLU A 924 -57.75 -0.70 -5.52
N GLY A 925 -56.42 -0.55 -5.62
CA GLY A 925 -55.50 -0.83 -4.53
C GLY A 925 -55.79 0.04 -3.29
N PHE A 926 -56.05 1.33 -3.48
CA PHE A 926 -56.40 2.25 -2.39
C PHE A 926 -57.74 1.86 -1.76
N TYR A 927 -58.75 1.55 -2.58
CA TYR A 927 -60.06 1.10 -2.12
C TYR A 927 -59.94 -0.17 -1.25
N GLU A 928 -59.21 -1.18 -1.71
CA GLU A 928 -59.05 -2.45 -0.98
C GLU A 928 -58.39 -2.24 0.39
N LEU A 929 -57.40 -1.33 0.48
CA LEU A 929 -56.73 -0.99 1.74
C LEU A 929 -57.63 -0.21 2.70
N ARG A 930 -58.60 0.56 2.19
CA ARG A 930 -59.36 1.56 2.98
C ARG A 930 -60.86 1.30 3.08
N LYS A 931 -61.41 0.26 2.42
CA LYS A 931 -62.85 -0.09 2.48
C LYS A 931 -63.36 -0.32 3.90
N HIS A 932 -62.52 -0.86 4.78
CA HIS A 932 -62.85 -1.07 6.20
C HIS A 932 -62.98 0.24 7.02
N LYS A 933 -62.52 1.38 6.48
CA LYS A 933 -62.65 2.72 7.06
C LYS A 933 -63.77 3.54 6.41
N GLY A 934 -64.59 2.92 5.54
CA GLY A 934 -65.75 3.56 4.91
C GLY A 934 -65.45 4.38 3.65
N VAL A 935 -64.30 4.17 2.99
CA VAL A 935 -63.97 4.79 1.70
C VAL A 935 -64.53 3.95 0.56
N ASP A 936 -65.27 4.56 -0.37
CA ASP A 936 -65.78 3.91 -1.58
C ASP A 936 -64.84 4.09 -2.79
N LEU A 937 -65.13 3.41 -3.90
CA LEU A 937 -64.26 3.40 -5.07
C LEU A 937 -64.19 4.77 -5.76
N GLU A 938 -65.30 5.51 -5.82
CA GLU A 938 -65.32 6.85 -6.41
C GLU A 938 -64.45 7.83 -5.61
N LYS A 939 -64.54 7.79 -4.26
CA LYS A 939 -63.68 8.61 -3.41
C LYS A 939 -62.21 8.18 -3.48
N SER A 940 -61.95 6.90 -3.74
CA SER A 940 -60.58 6.38 -3.96
C SER A 940 -60.00 6.93 -5.26
N LYS A 941 -60.79 6.98 -6.34
CA LYS A 941 -60.40 7.59 -7.61
C LYS A 941 -60.12 9.09 -7.47
N GLU A 942 -60.97 9.82 -6.74
CA GLU A 942 -60.77 11.24 -6.45
C GLU A 942 -59.45 11.48 -5.68
N LEU A 943 -59.21 10.73 -4.60
CA LEU A 943 -58.02 10.91 -3.76
C LEU A 943 -56.71 10.55 -4.48
N VAL A 944 -56.71 9.50 -5.31
CA VAL A 944 -55.52 9.13 -6.10
C VAL A 944 -55.24 10.17 -7.19
N ARG A 945 -56.28 10.76 -7.80
CA ARG A 945 -56.12 11.77 -8.86
C ARG A 945 -55.65 13.12 -8.31
N ASP A 946 -56.27 13.58 -7.22
CA ASP A 946 -56.13 14.97 -6.77
C ASP A 946 -54.96 15.18 -5.80
N ASP A 947 -54.42 14.11 -5.20
CA ASP A 947 -53.29 14.17 -4.27
C ASP A 947 -52.06 13.40 -4.80
N PRO A 948 -51.06 14.10 -5.36
CA PRO A 948 -49.83 13.50 -5.87
C PRO A 948 -49.08 12.66 -4.83
N ASN A 949 -49.16 12.99 -3.54
CA ASN A 949 -48.53 12.20 -2.48
C ASN A 949 -49.25 10.86 -2.26
N THR A 950 -50.58 10.84 -2.40
CA THR A 950 -51.38 9.61 -2.38
C THR A 950 -51.09 8.75 -3.60
N PHE A 951 -50.96 9.36 -4.79
CA PHE A 951 -50.55 8.67 -6.01
C PHE A 951 -49.18 8.00 -5.84
N GLY A 952 -48.16 8.76 -5.42
CA GLY A 952 -46.81 8.26 -5.19
C GLY A 952 -46.72 7.17 -4.11
N ALA A 953 -47.41 7.34 -2.97
CA ALA A 953 -47.45 6.34 -1.91
C ALA A 953 -48.13 5.03 -2.36
N MET A 954 -49.14 5.09 -3.24
CA MET A 954 -49.75 3.91 -3.84
C MET A 954 -48.81 3.21 -4.83
N MET A 955 -48.05 3.96 -5.64
CA MET A 955 -47.02 3.38 -6.50
C MET A 955 -45.99 2.59 -5.69
N MET A 956 -45.55 3.14 -4.55
CA MET A 956 -44.69 2.41 -3.63
C MET A 956 -45.37 1.16 -3.06
N LYS A 957 -46.64 1.27 -2.63
CA LYS A 957 -47.36 0.14 -2.05
C LYS A 957 -47.51 -1.04 -3.01
N LEU A 958 -47.72 -0.76 -4.30
CA LEU A 958 -47.84 -1.76 -5.36
C LEU A 958 -46.49 -2.25 -5.91
N GLY A 959 -45.37 -1.69 -5.45
CA GLY A 959 -44.03 -2.09 -5.91
C GLY A 959 -43.65 -1.50 -7.27
N LEU A 960 -44.30 -0.41 -7.69
CA LEU A 960 -43.96 0.32 -8.91
C LEU A 960 -42.83 1.33 -8.70
N ALA A 961 -42.57 1.68 -7.43
CA ALA A 961 -41.48 2.52 -6.97
C ALA A 961 -40.92 1.98 -5.64
N ASP A 962 -39.66 2.31 -5.38
CA ASP A 962 -38.93 1.85 -4.20
C ASP A 962 -38.98 2.88 -3.06
N GLY A 963 -38.97 4.18 -3.41
CA GLY A 963 -39.00 5.30 -2.47
C GLY A 963 -39.73 6.53 -2.99
N MET A 964 -40.01 7.50 -2.10
CA MET A 964 -40.66 8.76 -2.44
C MET A 964 -40.07 9.94 -1.67
N VAL A 965 -39.88 11.08 -2.34
CA VAL A 965 -39.44 12.34 -1.74
C VAL A 965 -40.42 13.46 -2.10
N SER A 966 -40.93 14.18 -1.11
CA SER A 966 -41.91 15.27 -1.28
C SER A 966 -41.78 16.31 -0.17
N GLY A 967 -42.42 17.48 -0.28
CA GLY A 967 -42.44 18.52 0.77
C GLY A 967 -41.78 19.85 0.37
N ALA A 968 -41.27 19.99 -0.86
CA ALA A 968 -40.79 21.26 -1.38
C ALA A 968 -41.95 22.26 -1.56
N CYS A 969 -43.15 21.77 -1.87
CA CYS A 969 -44.39 22.56 -1.94
C CYS A 969 -45.41 22.17 -0.86
N HIS A 970 -45.50 20.88 -0.52
CA HIS A 970 -46.45 20.36 0.46
C HIS A 970 -45.97 20.53 1.90
N SER A 971 -46.90 20.43 2.87
CA SER A 971 -46.53 20.37 4.29
C SER A 971 -46.11 18.96 4.69
N THR A 972 -45.24 18.80 5.67
CA THR A 972 -44.86 17.50 6.27
C THR A 972 -46.08 16.62 6.60
N ALA A 973 -47.16 17.21 7.12
CA ALA A 973 -48.38 16.48 7.43
C ALA A 973 -49.14 15.97 6.17
N ALA A 974 -48.98 16.64 5.03
CA ALA A 974 -49.54 16.22 3.74
C ALA A 974 -48.67 15.15 3.08
N THR A 975 -47.34 15.20 3.24
CA THR A 975 -46.41 14.15 2.81
C THR A 975 -46.58 12.86 3.63
N MET A 976 -46.61 12.96 4.96
CA MET A 976 -46.56 11.80 5.85
C MET A 976 -47.90 11.11 6.06
N ARG A 977 -49.03 11.82 5.95
CA ARG A 977 -50.37 11.25 6.16
C ARG A 977 -50.68 10.12 5.17
N PRO A 978 -50.49 10.26 3.84
CA PRO A 978 -50.66 9.16 2.90
C PRO A 978 -49.70 8.00 3.17
N ALA A 979 -48.42 8.28 3.46
CA ALA A 979 -47.42 7.26 3.77
C ALA A 979 -47.83 6.40 4.98
N LEU A 980 -48.24 7.02 6.09
CA LEU A 980 -48.71 6.33 7.29
C LEU A 980 -50.01 5.53 7.05
N GLN A 981 -50.92 6.06 6.23
CA GLN A 981 -52.18 5.37 5.92
C GLN A 981 -51.98 4.12 5.07
N LEU A 982 -50.99 4.10 4.17
CA LEU A 982 -50.83 3.09 3.13
C LEU A 982 -49.65 2.14 3.39
N LEU A 983 -48.50 2.68 3.77
CA LEU A 983 -47.26 1.93 3.98
C LEU A 983 -47.17 1.38 5.39
N LYS A 984 -47.67 2.13 6.38
CA LYS A 984 -47.61 1.84 7.84
C LYS A 984 -46.17 1.83 8.37
N THR A 985 -46.02 1.63 9.69
CA THR A 985 -44.72 1.50 10.35
C THR A 985 -44.06 0.16 10.03
N ALA A 986 -42.72 0.14 10.12
CA ALA A 986 -41.91 -1.06 9.97
C ALA A 986 -42.16 -2.03 11.16
N PRO A 987 -41.99 -3.36 10.96
CA PRO A 987 -42.09 -4.32 12.05
C PRO A 987 -41.14 -3.98 13.20
N GLY A 988 -41.66 -3.91 14.42
CA GLY A 988 -40.88 -3.56 15.62
C GLY A 988 -40.85 -2.07 15.97
N PHE A 989 -41.47 -1.21 15.16
CA PHE A 989 -41.64 0.22 15.44
C PHE A 989 -43.12 0.60 15.46
N ASP A 990 -43.54 1.28 16.52
CA ASP A 990 -44.91 1.78 16.67
C ASP A 990 -45.05 3.25 16.26
N ILE A 991 -43.91 3.94 16.06
CA ILE A 991 -43.82 5.35 15.73
C ILE A 991 -42.88 5.59 14.54
N VAL A 992 -43.10 6.69 13.83
CA VAL A 992 -42.19 7.21 12.80
C VAL A 992 -41.43 8.40 13.38
N SER A 993 -40.12 8.40 13.19
CA SER A 993 -39.25 9.47 13.65
C SER A 993 -38.45 10.07 12.50
N SER A 994 -37.69 11.12 12.80
CA SER A 994 -36.88 11.82 11.82
C SER A 994 -35.47 12.05 12.35
N VAL A 995 -34.45 11.93 11.51
CA VAL A 995 -33.09 12.38 11.81
C VAL A 995 -32.59 13.39 10.79
N PHE A 996 -31.62 14.20 11.21
CA PHE A 996 -30.79 15.02 10.34
C PHE A 996 -29.33 14.60 10.46
N PHE A 997 -28.62 14.46 9.35
CA PHE A 997 -27.16 14.41 9.37
C PHE A 997 -26.62 15.84 9.35
N MET A 998 -25.97 16.23 10.43
CA MET A 998 -25.30 17.51 10.61
C MET A 998 -23.85 17.36 10.16
N LEU A 999 -23.48 17.98 9.03
CA LEU A 999 -22.18 17.82 8.41
C LEU A 999 -21.15 18.82 8.99
N LEU A 1000 -20.81 18.66 10.27
CA LEU A 1000 -19.97 19.59 11.01
C LEU A 1000 -18.48 19.44 10.64
N ASN A 1001 -17.67 20.45 10.98
CA ASN A 1001 -16.23 20.46 10.71
C ASN A 1001 -15.46 19.38 11.49
N ASP A 1002 -15.98 18.97 12.65
CA ASP A 1002 -15.46 17.89 13.48
C ASP A 1002 -16.07 16.52 13.15
N GLY A 1003 -16.90 16.44 12.10
CA GLY A 1003 -17.50 15.20 11.61
C GLY A 1003 -19.01 15.23 11.42
N VAL A 1004 -19.53 14.13 10.87
CA VAL A 1004 -20.97 13.94 10.72
C VAL A 1004 -21.60 13.53 12.06
N LYS A 1005 -22.58 14.31 12.53
CA LYS A 1005 -23.41 13.97 13.71
C LYS A 1005 -24.86 13.75 13.29
N VAL A 1006 -25.58 12.88 13.99
CA VAL A 1006 -26.99 12.55 13.72
C VAL A 1006 -27.87 13.16 14.78
N PHE A 1007 -28.76 14.07 14.40
CA PHE A 1007 -29.70 14.72 15.32
C PHE A 1007 -31.08 14.08 15.16
N GLY A 1008 -31.54 13.39 16.19
CA GLY A 1008 -32.79 12.61 16.19
C GLY A 1008 -33.98 13.35 16.79
N ASP A 1009 -35.14 13.10 16.19
CA ASP A 1009 -36.47 13.62 16.51
C ASP A 1009 -36.67 15.14 16.38
N CYS A 1010 -36.19 15.70 15.27
CA CYS A 1010 -36.24 17.15 15.04
C CYS A 1010 -37.43 17.66 14.19
N ALA A 1011 -38.28 16.78 13.63
CA ALA A 1011 -39.30 17.18 12.67
C ALA A 1011 -40.74 16.69 12.93
N ILE A 1012 -40.95 15.55 13.60
CA ILE A 1012 -42.30 14.93 13.68
C ILE A 1012 -42.88 14.92 15.10
N ASN A 1013 -42.21 14.35 16.10
CA ASN A 1013 -42.87 13.98 17.34
C ASN A 1013 -42.84 15.12 18.37
N VAL A 1014 -44.01 15.65 18.70
CA VAL A 1014 -44.13 16.86 19.54
C VAL A 1014 -43.62 16.65 20.97
N ALA A 1015 -43.99 15.54 21.60
CA ALA A 1015 -43.63 15.19 22.96
C ALA A 1015 -43.69 13.66 23.13
N PRO A 1016 -42.67 12.93 22.65
CA PRO A 1016 -42.63 11.47 22.71
C PRO A 1016 -42.60 10.95 24.15
N SER A 1017 -43.25 9.82 24.39
CA SER A 1017 -43.20 9.06 25.64
C SER A 1017 -41.86 8.34 25.81
N ALA A 1018 -41.59 7.79 27.01
CA ALA A 1018 -40.35 7.05 27.27
C ALA A 1018 -40.18 5.82 26.33
N ASP A 1019 -41.26 5.13 25.99
CA ASP A 1019 -41.23 4.00 25.04
C ASP A 1019 -40.92 4.48 23.62
N GLU A 1020 -41.53 5.58 23.19
CA GLU A 1020 -41.31 6.16 21.86
C GLU A 1020 -39.87 6.70 21.73
N LEU A 1021 -39.36 7.41 22.75
CA LEU A 1021 -37.96 7.88 22.79
C LEU A 1021 -36.95 6.72 22.70
N ALA A 1022 -37.24 5.60 23.36
CA ALA A 1022 -36.39 4.42 23.26
C ALA A 1022 -36.37 3.84 21.85
N GLN A 1023 -37.52 3.77 21.18
CA GLN A 1023 -37.61 3.34 19.77
C GLN A 1023 -36.88 4.31 18.83
N ILE A 1024 -37.02 5.63 19.04
CA ILE A 1024 -36.34 6.69 18.28
C ILE A 1024 -34.82 6.53 18.39
N ALA A 1025 -34.31 6.27 19.60
CA ALA A 1025 -32.87 6.11 19.84
C ALA A 1025 -32.29 4.92 19.06
N VAL A 1026 -32.98 3.77 19.10
CA VAL A 1026 -32.58 2.58 18.36
C VAL A 1026 -32.66 2.81 16.84
N ALA A 1027 -33.75 3.43 16.36
CA ALA A 1027 -33.89 3.78 14.94
C ALA A 1027 -32.78 4.73 14.46
N SER A 1028 -32.42 5.71 15.28
CA SER A 1028 -31.36 6.68 15.01
C SER A 1028 -29.98 6.01 14.98
N ALA A 1029 -29.71 5.08 15.88
CA ALA A 1029 -28.47 4.30 15.89
C ALA A 1029 -28.34 3.42 14.63
N HIS A 1030 -29.41 2.71 14.26
CA HIS A 1030 -29.43 1.90 13.03
C HIS A 1030 -29.20 2.77 11.79
N THR A 1031 -29.85 3.92 11.72
CA THR A 1031 -29.68 4.84 10.60
C THR A 1031 -28.25 5.38 10.56
N ALA A 1032 -27.67 5.79 11.70
CA ALA A 1032 -26.28 6.23 11.75
C ALA A 1032 -25.33 5.16 11.17
N LYS A 1033 -25.47 3.91 11.64
CA LYS A 1033 -24.66 2.78 11.18
C LYS A 1033 -24.84 2.48 9.69
N GLN A 1034 -26.08 2.51 9.19
CA GLN A 1034 -26.42 2.30 7.78
C GLN A 1034 -25.64 3.27 6.86
N PHE A 1035 -25.49 4.52 7.31
CA PHE A 1035 -24.79 5.57 6.58
C PHE A 1035 -23.30 5.69 6.95
N GLY A 1036 -22.75 4.71 7.68
CA GLY A 1036 -21.32 4.63 8.00
C GLY A 1036 -20.87 5.51 9.17
N VAL A 1037 -21.80 6.05 9.95
CA VAL A 1037 -21.49 6.80 11.18
C VAL A 1037 -21.56 5.84 12.37
N GLU A 1038 -20.43 5.64 13.06
CA GLU A 1038 -20.37 4.75 14.22
C GLU A 1038 -21.30 5.26 15.34
N PRO A 1039 -22.30 4.50 15.77
CA PRO A 1039 -23.35 5.00 16.66
C PRO A 1039 -22.91 5.08 18.13
N ARG A 1040 -22.83 6.30 18.67
CA ARG A 1040 -22.68 6.62 20.09
C ARG A 1040 -23.82 7.54 20.50
N VAL A 1041 -24.82 6.96 21.16
CA VAL A 1041 -26.15 7.59 21.30
C VAL A 1041 -26.27 8.34 22.62
N ALA A 1042 -26.38 9.66 22.54
CA ALA A 1042 -26.68 10.54 23.65
C ALA A 1042 -28.19 10.84 23.71
N MET A 1043 -28.84 10.44 24.80
CA MET A 1043 -30.20 10.82 25.14
C MET A 1043 -30.18 12.18 25.83
N LEU A 1044 -30.47 13.23 25.06
CA LEU A 1044 -30.23 14.61 25.49
C LEU A 1044 -31.22 15.07 26.57
N SER A 1045 -30.69 15.81 27.55
CA SER A 1045 -31.44 16.42 28.63
C SER A 1045 -30.81 17.74 29.05
N TYR A 1046 -31.55 18.57 29.80
CA TYR A 1046 -31.01 19.79 30.40
C TYR A 1046 -30.10 19.51 31.63
N ALA A 1047 -29.99 18.25 32.07
CA ALA A 1047 -29.16 17.81 33.17
C ALA A 1047 -28.44 16.49 32.85
N SER A 1048 -27.22 16.32 33.37
CA SER A 1048 -26.43 15.08 33.22
C SER A 1048 -26.39 14.28 34.52
N GLY A 1049 -26.43 12.95 34.41
CA GLY A 1049 -26.22 12.01 35.52
C GLY A 1049 -27.41 11.81 36.47
N ASP A 1050 -27.16 11.14 37.60
CA ASP A 1050 -28.21 10.61 38.49
C ASP A 1050 -28.68 11.55 39.60
N SER A 1051 -28.03 12.70 39.80
CA SER A 1051 -28.27 13.57 40.95
C SER A 1051 -29.49 14.48 40.81
N ASN A 1052 -30.05 14.64 39.60
CA ASN A 1052 -31.17 15.54 39.31
C ASN A 1052 -32.50 14.77 39.17
N GLN A 1053 -33.57 15.31 39.75
CA GLN A 1053 -34.92 14.74 39.72
C GLN A 1053 -35.88 15.69 38.99
N GLY A 1054 -36.84 15.12 38.24
CA GLY A 1054 -37.87 15.88 37.55
C GLY A 1054 -38.53 15.06 36.45
N ALA A 1055 -39.83 15.27 36.21
CA ALA A 1055 -40.64 14.43 35.32
C ALA A 1055 -40.04 14.23 33.91
N LEU A 1056 -39.41 15.27 33.34
CA LEU A 1056 -38.73 15.19 32.03
C LEU A 1056 -37.43 14.37 32.09
N ILE A 1057 -36.63 14.55 33.15
CA ILE A 1057 -35.39 13.79 33.37
C ILE A 1057 -35.72 12.31 33.63
N ASP A 1058 -36.76 12.05 34.41
CA ASP A 1058 -37.21 10.69 34.74
C ASP A 1058 -37.72 9.96 33.49
N THR A 1059 -38.42 10.67 32.60
CA THR A 1059 -38.85 10.14 31.30
C THR A 1059 -37.65 9.75 30.43
N ILE A 1060 -36.63 10.60 30.35
CA ILE A 1060 -35.40 10.33 29.58
C ILE A 1060 -34.62 9.17 30.21
N ARG A 1061 -34.53 9.10 31.53
CA ARG A 1061 -33.86 7.99 32.25
C ARG A 1061 -34.56 6.66 32.00
N GLU A 1062 -35.90 6.65 32.05
CA GLU A 1062 -36.69 5.48 31.70
C GLU A 1062 -36.47 5.09 30.23
N ALA A 1063 -36.48 6.06 29.31
CA ALA A 1063 -36.21 5.84 27.89
C ALA A 1063 -34.81 5.26 27.64
N THR A 1064 -33.76 5.78 28.27
CA THR A 1064 -32.38 5.25 28.15
C THR A 1064 -32.30 3.80 28.60
N SER A 1065 -32.91 3.47 29.75
CA SER A 1065 -32.91 2.10 30.28
C SER A 1065 -33.61 1.14 29.31
N LYS A 1066 -34.76 1.55 28.77
CA LYS A 1066 -35.49 0.80 27.75
C LYS A 1066 -34.68 0.65 26.46
N ALA A 1067 -34.08 1.71 25.95
CA ALA A 1067 -33.23 1.67 24.76
C ALA A 1067 -32.06 0.68 24.91
N LYS A 1068 -31.36 0.71 26.06
CA LYS A 1068 -30.29 -0.25 26.41
C LYS A 1068 -30.77 -1.71 26.39
N SER A 1069 -32.02 -1.96 26.81
CA SER A 1069 -32.61 -3.30 26.80
C SER A 1069 -33.13 -3.74 25.42
N LEU A 1070 -33.57 -2.80 24.58
CA LEU A 1070 -34.02 -3.06 23.21
C LEU A 1070 -32.84 -3.30 22.26
N CYS A 1071 -31.70 -2.66 22.51
CA CYS A 1071 -30.49 -2.81 21.70
C CYS A 1071 -29.24 -2.72 22.59
N SER A 1072 -28.60 -3.86 22.84
CA SER A 1072 -27.34 -3.94 23.60
C SER A 1072 -26.08 -3.79 22.74
N GLU A 1073 -26.25 -3.61 21.43
CA GLU A 1073 -25.15 -3.52 20.46
C GLU A 1073 -24.46 -2.16 20.48
N TYR A 1074 -25.20 -1.08 20.76
CA TYR A 1074 -24.68 0.28 20.70
C TYR A 1074 -24.51 0.91 22.08
N PRO A 1075 -23.45 1.71 22.29
CA PRO A 1075 -23.32 2.51 23.49
C PRO A 1075 -24.38 3.62 23.48
N ILE A 1076 -25.29 3.57 24.46
CA ILE A 1076 -26.35 4.54 24.69
C ILE A 1076 -26.15 5.15 26.07
N GLU A 1077 -26.18 6.47 26.20
CA GLU A 1077 -26.04 7.15 27.48
C GLU A 1077 -27.03 8.30 27.63
N GLY A 1078 -27.55 8.46 28.83
CA GLY A 1078 -28.31 9.64 29.23
C GLY A 1078 -29.18 9.39 30.45
N PRO A 1079 -29.75 10.44 31.05
CA PRO A 1079 -29.80 11.81 30.57
C PRO A 1079 -28.41 12.49 30.54
N ILE A 1080 -28.08 13.15 29.42
CA ILE A 1080 -26.81 13.87 29.23
C ILE A 1080 -27.04 15.23 28.55
N GLN A 1081 -26.33 16.26 28.99
CA GLN A 1081 -26.35 17.57 28.34
C GLN A 1081 -25.55 17.56 27.03
N PHE A 1082 -25.97 18.37 26.05
CA PHE A 1082 -25.35 18.41 24.74
C PHE A 1082 -23.84 18.71 24.79
N ASP A 1083 -23.42 19.69 25.61
CA ASP A 1083 -22.00 20.02 25.78
C ASP A 1083 -21.17 18.83 26.30
N ALA A 1084 -21.68 18.13 27.32
CA ALA A 1084 -21.05 16.93 27.86
C ALA A 1084 -21.08 15.73 26.90
N ALA A 1085 -22.02 15.70 25.95
CA ALA A 1085 -22.13 14.63 24.97
C ALA A 1085 -21.07 14.78 23.86
N VAL A 1086 -20.76 16.01 23.45
CA VAL A 1086 -19.92 16.27 22.26
C VAL A 1086 -18.52 16.81 22.55
N ASP A 1087 -18.28 17.35 23.75
CA ASP A 1087 -17.00 17.96 24.14
C ASP A 1087 -16.31 17.12 25.23
N ALA A 1088 -15.12 16.59 24.90
CA ALA A 1088 -14.35 15.72 25.78
C ALA A 1088 -13.84 16.42 27.05
N ASP A 1089 -13.50 17.71 26.98
CA ASP A 1089 -13.04 18.47 28.14
C ASP A 1089 -14.21 18.72 29.11
N VAL A 1090 -15.39 19.05 28.58
CA VAL A 1090 -16.61 19.22 29.38
C VAL A 1090 -17.06 17.89 29.98
N ALA A 1091 -16.97 16.80 29.22
CA ALA A 1091 -17.25 15.45 29.69
C ALA A 1091 -16.33 15.05 30.85
N ALA A 1092 -15.01 15.29 30.75
CA ALA A 1092 -14.05 14.98 31.80
C ALA A 1092 -14.37 15.68 33.14
N ILE A 1093 -14.99 16.87 33.09
CA ILE A 1093 -15.42 17.61 34.28
C ILE A 1093 -16.74 17.03 34.83
N LYS A 1094 -17.74 16.81 33.98
CA LYS A 1094 -19.11 16.45 34.40
C LYS A 1094 -19.30 14.96 34.67
N TYR A 1095 -18.49 14.09 34.06
CA TYR A 1095 -18.52 12.62 34.14
C TYR A 1095 -17.26 12.05 34.79
N LYS A 1096 -16.69 12.79 35.75
CA LYS A 1096 -15.44 12.41 36.42
C LYS A 1096 -15.56 11.04 37.10
N GLY A 1097 -14.80 10.05 36.63
CA GLY A 1097 -14.75 8.69 37.17
C GLY A 1097 -15.81 7.73 36.63
N SER A 1098 -16.47 8.05 35.50
CA SER A 1098 -17.34 7.10 34.77
C SER A 1098 -16.66 6.56 33.51
N ASP A 1099 -16.84 5.27 33.22
CA ASP A 1099 -16.35 4.61 32.00
C ASP A 1099 -17.35 4.75 30.83
N SER A 1100 -17.90 5.95 30.61
CA SER A 1100 -18.91 6.16 29.55
C SER A 1100 -18.25 6.27 28.16
N GLU A 1101 -18.60 5.37 27.24
CA GLU A 1101 -18.14 5.39 25.85
C GLU A 1101 -18.82 6.49 24.98
N VAL A 1102 -19.85 7.17 25.52
CA VAL A 1102 -20.64 8.18 24.80
C VAL A 1102 -20.25 9.61 25.17
N ALA A 1103 -19.94 9.87 26.44
CA ALA A 1103 -19.63 11.22 26.90
C ALA A 1103 -18.40 11.81 26.20
N GLY A 1104 -18.51 13.02 25.66
CA GLY A 1104 -17.48 13.70 24.88
C GLY A 1104 -17.28 13.17 23.45
N HIS A 1105 -17.98 12.09 23.07
CA HIS A 1105 -17.78 11.38 21.82
C HIS A 1105 -19.08 11.00 21.11
N ALA A 1106 -20.21 11.61 21.49
CA ALA A 1106 -21.51 11.30 20.92
C ALA A 1106 -21.57 11.65 19.43
N THR A 1107 -21.99 10.68 18.63
CA THR A 1107 -22.24 10.83 17.19
C THR A 1107 -23.73 10.90 16.88
N VAL A 1108 -24.59 10.38 17.78
CA VAL A 1108 -26.05 10.42 17.66
C VAL A 1108 -26.62 11.15 18.87
N CYS A 1109 -27.37 12.21 18.63
CA CYS A 1109 -27.97 13.06 19.65
C CYS A 1109 -29.50 13.01 19.52
N VAL A 1110 -30.17 12.32 20.43
CA VAL A 1110 -31.63 12.18 20.44
C VAL A 1110 -32.23 13.27 21.31
N PHE A 1111 -33.04 14.14 20.71
CA PHE A 1111 -33.69 15.23 21.44
C PHE A 1111 -34.94 14.74 22.17
N PRO A 1112 -35.28 15.34 23.34
CA PRO A 1112 -36.41 14.89 24.14
C PRO A 1112 -37.78 15.31 23.60
N ASP A 1113 -37.85 16.35 22.76
CA ASP A 1113 -39.09 16.87 22.19
C ASP A 1113 -38.84 17.70 20.91
N LEU A 1114 -39.90 17.96 20.14
CA LEU A 1114 -39.80 18.70 18.87
C LEU A 1114 -39.27 20.13 19.03
N ASN A 1115 -39.58 20.83 20.12
CA ASN A 1115 -39.10 22.21 20.29
C ASN A 1115 -37.60 22.23 20.52
N SER A 1116 -37.10 21.35 21.39
CA SER A 1116 -35.66 21.24 21.64
C SER A 1116 -34.91 20.76 20.39
N GLY A 1117 -35.44 19.76 19.68
CA GLY A 1117 -34.88 19.25 18.44
C GLY A 1117 -34.85 20.27 17.31
N ASN A 1118 -36.00 20.85 16.96
CA ASN A 1118 -36.13 21.76 15.82
C ASN A 1118 -35.30 23.04 15.98
N ASN A 1119 -35.31 23.62 17.18
CA ASN A 1119 -34.48 24.79 17.47
C ASN A 1119 -33.00 24.41 17.54
N GLY A 1120 -32.67 23.25 18.12
CA GLY A 1120 -31.31 22.77 18.28
C GLY A 1120 -30.58 22.61 16.95
N TYR A 1121 -31.13 21.82 16.01
CA TYR A 1121 -30.46 21.59 14.72
C TYR A 1121 -30.35 22.88 13.90
N LYS A 1122 -31.39 23.73 13.88
CA LYS A 1122 -31.35 25.00 13.14
C LYS A 1122 -30.36 25.99 13.73
N ALA A 1123 -30.28 26.07 15.05
CA ALA A 1123 -29.30 26.94 15.72
C ALA A 1123 -27.88 26.50 15.35
N VAL A 1124 -27.60 25.19 15.40
CA VAL A 1124 -26.31 24.62 14.99
C VAL A 1124 -26.05 24.88 13.50
N GLN A 1125 -27.04 24.63 12.63
CA GLN A 1125 -26.95 24.86 11.17
C GLN A 1125 -26.55 26.31 10.87
N GLN A 1126 -27.26 27.28 11.43
CA GLN A 1126 -27.04 28.70 11.15
C GLN A 1126 -25.76 29.24 11.79
N ALA A 1127 -25.43 28.81 13.01
CA ALA A 1127 -24.24 29.26 13.71
C ALA A 1127 -22.95 28.73 13.10
N SER A 1128 -22.95 27.46 12.68
CA SER A 1128 -21.77 26.81 12.07
C SER A 1128 -21.72 26.92 10.55
N LYS A 1129 -22.79 27.42 9.91
CA LYS A 1129 -22.96 27.43 8.44
C LYS A 1129 -22.80 26.04 7.81
N THR A 1130 -23.09 24.98 8.57
CA THR A 1130 -23.03 23.60 8.10
C THR A 1130 -24.24 23.24 7.22
N ILE A 1131 -24.07 22.20 6.40
CA ILE A 1131 -25.16 21.56 5.67
C ILE A 1131 -25.84 20.56 6.61
N ALA A 1132 -27.18 20.62 6.67
CA ALA A 1132 -27.99 19.66 7.41
C ALA A 1132 -28.79 18.83 6.41
N VAL A 1133 -28.48 17.54 6.31
CA VAL A 1133 -29.14 16.63 5.36
C VAL A 1133 -30.31 15.94 6.05
N GLY A 1134 -31.54 16.25 5.61
CA GLY A 1134 -32.78 15.69 6.14
C GLY A 1134 -33.96 16.68 6.07
N PRO A 1135 -35.12 16.37 6.68
CA PRO A 1135 -35.36 15.26 7.61
C PRO A 1135 -35.47 13.89 6.92
N ILE A 1136 -34.76 12.91 7.48
CA ILE A 1136 -34.79 11.52 7.02
C ILE A 1136 -35.71 10.74 7.94
N MET A 1137 -36.76 10.18 7.36
CA MET A 1137 -37.79 9.45 8.09
C MET A 1137 -37.33 8.04 8.41
N GLN A 1138 -37.70 7.59 9.60
CA GLN A 1138 -37.32 6.32 10.17
C GLN A 1138 -38.56 5.60 10.71
N GLY A 1139 -38.54 4.27 10.70
CA GLY A 1139 -39.64 3.48 11.25
C GLY A 1139 -40.84 3.31 10.30
N LEU A 1140 -40.76 3.77 9.05
CA LEU A 1140 -41.72 3.42 7.99
C LEU A 1140 -41.37 2.08 7.33
N ALA A 1141 -42.37 1.31 6.89
CA ALA A 1141 -42.14 0.03 6.22
C ALA A 1141 -41.52 0.15 4.82
N LYS A 1142 -41.64 1.32 4.19
CA LYS A 1142 -40.96 1.70 2.95
C LYS A 1142 -40.50 3.17 3.05
N PRO A 1143 -39.38 3.56 2.43
CA PRO A 1143 -38.75 4.86 2.66
C PRO A 1143 -39.50 6.00 1.97
N VAL A 1144 -40.05 6.91 2.78
CA VAL A 1144 -40.66 8.17 2.34
C VAL A 1144 -40.03 9.30 3.13
N ASN A 1145 -39.41 10.25 2.44
CA ASN A 1145 -38.74 11.38 3.08
C ASN A 1145 -39.44 12.70 2.76
N ASP A 1146 -39.41 13.60 3.74
CA ASP A 1146 -39.99 14.93 3.63
C ASP A 1146 -38.90 15.97 3.38
N LEU A 1147 -39.23 16.99 2.61
CA LEU A 1147 -38.39 18.15 2.35
C LEU A 1147 -38.92 19.35 3.14
N SER A 1148 -38.02 20.27 3.47
CA SER A 1148 -38.44 21.60 3.93
C SER A 1148 -38.94 22.42 2.75
N ARG A 1149 -39.98 23.25 2.95
CA ARG A 1149 -40.41 24.23 1.94
C ARG A 1149 -39.29 25.19 1.51
N GLY A 1150 -38.32 25.42 2.39
CA GLY A 1150 -37.12 26.22 2.13
C GLY A 1150 -35.94 25.42 1.57
N CYS A 1151 -36.14 24.17 1.13
CA CYS A 1151 -35.06 23.36 0.58
C CYS A 1151 -34.41 24.00 -0.65
N THR A 1152 -33.11 23.79 -0.73
CA THR A 1152 -32.28 24.09 -1.90
C THR A 1152 -32.31 22.90 -2.87
N VAL A 1153 -31.76 23.09 -4.08
CA VAL A 1153 -31.59 22.00 -5.06
C VAL A 1153 -30.72 20.88 -4.46
N GLU A 1154 -29.65 21.24 -3.78
CA GLU A 1154 -28.72 20.31 -3.14
C GLU A 1154 -29.41 19.46 -2.06
N ASP A 1155 -30.30 20.07 -1.26
CA ASP A 1155 -31.10 19.35 -0.25
C ASP A 1155 -31.98 18.27 -0.90
N ILE A 1156 -32.57 18.56 -2.07
CA ILE A 1156 -33.39 17.61 -2.83
C ILE A 1156 -32.54 16.46 -3.35
N VAL A 1157 -31.40 16.76 -3.98
CA VAL A 1157 -30.45 15.74 -4.49
C VAL A 1157 -30.02 14.80 -3.37
N ASN A 1158 -29.57 15.34 -2.24
CA ASN A 1158 -29.12 14.56 -1.10
C ASN A 1158 -30.25 13.70 -0.50
N THR A 1159 -31.46 14.26 -0.36
CA THR A 1159 -32.61 13.52 0.18
C THR A 1159 -33.05 12.39 -0.75
N VAL A 1160 -33.03 12.59 -2.07
CA VAL A 1160 -33.35 11.54 -3.05
C VAL A 1160 -32.33 10.41 -3.00
N VAL A 1161 -31.04 10.73 -2.97
CA VAL A 1161 -29.96 9.75 -2.83
C VAL A 1161 -30.13 8.94 -1.55
N ILE A 1162 -30.39 9.59 -0.43
CA ILE A 1162 -30.61 8.91 0.86
C ILE A 1162 -31.84 8.00 0.81
N THR A 1163 -32.93 8.45 0.19
CA THR A 1163 -34.14 7.65 0.01
C THR A 1163 -33.86 6.40 -0.82
N ALA A 1164 -33.04 6.52 -1.87
CA ALA A 1164 -32.58 5.39 -2.67
C ALA A 1164 -31.74 4.41 -1.84
N LEU A 1165 -30.83 4.90 -1.01
CA LEU A 1165 -30.02 4.07 -0.12
C LEU A 1165 -30.88 3.34 0.93
N GLN A 1166 -31.85 4.02 1.54
CA GLN A 1166 -32.81 3.37 2.44
C GLN A 1166 -33.67 2.31 1.73
N SER A 1167 -33.78 2.36 0.41
CA SER A 1167 -34.54 1.38 -0.39
C SER A 1167 -33.68 0.20 -0.88
N GLN A 1168 -32.35 0.26 -0.74
CA GLN A 1168 -31.42 -0.80 -1.13
C GLN A 1168 -31.31 -1.93 -0.09
N GLU A 1169 -31.72 -1.65 1.15
CA GLU A 1169 -31.79 -2.60 2.26
C GLU A 1169 -33.21 -3.12 2.48
#